data_AF-A0A241WN09-F1
#
_entry.id   AF-A0A241WN09-F1
#
_cell.length_a   1.000
_cell.length_b   1.000
_cell.length_c   1.000
_cell.angle_alpha   90.00
_cell.angle_beta   90.00
_cell.angle_gamma   90.00
#
_symmetry.space_group_name_H-M   'P 1'
#
loop_
_entity.id
_entity.type
_entity.pdbx_description
1 polymer ?
#
loop_
_entity_poly.entity_id
_entity_poly.type
_entity_poly.pdbx_seq_one_letter_code
_entity_poly.pdbx_strand_id
1 'polypeptide(L)'
;MGQDRLVPRYQWVAKQLFRISKALNEIFQDQLNIVTDFNAQNMFRIDQERYCVYIANGLFQLQFSAPTSTPASVQSSILCCDFNYLGQKAELVEEFVLHDLYFLTGDLKPQHSLFLRQKAQQFRQVLLDQVYLWIDGAERVSILLTQLSLLQAEMIDHLMIKADFYQSTVLTDCVINETQVPESIIQMLQEICSIQGICVDEIIPIQPLMECLDDFCFSAAQFLPRPMYRILALSFEERFNLNELIEHQDDIHLLYRHAEEKSHLLGFVRLMRRELWQRDDLLSKHNFLDLSAIVWQKKVAKLPLFDYPRVVNWLFKQSAEVLDWISANIQQSSVRVAVTALSFVDSSQVHPQIILATLQYFQHSAARMFIQSCHYFAMQEAWFKHENNYTVILKGQRQSIDDQRIAISPSILYLDEWMALMRNVAKTDDQMVKHIYVRLSRVMQAYMLHLYKITQALPDDLMGYIRPETHQNRDFYTVLQRYKMQLDQFRQIFYLRHRYTRVSVFDAYVRDYLVDYFTDNKIVPKSITWMGLFHQAVYWHDQIQTQEIMSKLKKNFALAVWQPITLRKKIQFLDWCFEELADLERIIEESKRCHHCLAASYAQQIVDGEYVAFHMSSQTLQQHMTLGCYLREGKLVYDQLEYSNNRKAEALVVEVAVQFIAWLNSQLLLLK
;
A
#
# COMPACT_ATOMS: atom_id res chain seq x y z
N MET A 1 -7.92 34.64 -15.00
CA MET A 1 -7.69 36.03 -14.53
C MET A 1 -8.84 37.01 -14.83
N GLY A 2 -9.98 36.59 -15.43
CA GLY A 2 -11.15 37.45 -15.67
C GLY A 2 -12.27 37.33 -14.62
N GLN A 3 -12.44 36.17 -13.98
CA GLN A 3 -13.53 35.92 -13.02
C GLN A 3 -13.33 36.63 -11.66
N ASP A 4 -12.09 36.75 -11.17
CA ASP A 4 -11.82 37.35 -9.84
C ASP A 4 -12.16 38.85 -9.75
N ARG A 5 -12.27 39.56 -10.88
CA ARG A 5 -12.69 40.97 -10.91
C ARG A 5 -14.20 41.17 -11.05
N LEU A 6 -14.94 40.12 -11.41
CA LEU A 6 -16.40 40.16 -11.61
C LEU A 6 -17.14 39.96 -10.28
N VAL A 7 -16.68 39.03 -9.43
CA VAL A 7 -17.33 38.73 -8.13
C VAL A 7 -17.54 39.97 -7.24
N PRO A 8 -16.55 40.87 -7.05
CA PRO A 8 -16.75 42.09 -6.24
C PRO A 8 -17.74 43.08 -6.86
N ARG A 9 -17.87 43.07 -8.20
CA ARG A 9 -18.81 43.92 -8.95
C ARG A 9 -20.24 43.40 -8.81
N TYR A 10 -20.45 42.10 -8.96
CA TYR A 10 -21.75 41.43 -8.76
C TYR A 10 -22.26 41.66 -7.33
N GLN A 11 -21.39 41.47 -6.33
CA GLN A 11 -21.71 41.75 -4.93
C GLN A 11 -22.17 43.19 -4.68
N TRP A 12 -21.45 44.17 -5.25
CA TRP A 12 -21.80 45.57 -5.09
C TRP A 12 -23.13 45.92 -5.75
N VAL A 13 -23.34 45.45 -6.99
CA VAL A 13 -24.58 45.67 -7.74
C VAL A 13 -25.77 45.02 -7.04
N ALA A 14 -25.66 43.74 -6.65
CA ALA A 14 -26.73 43.03 -5.93
C ALA A 14 -27.16 43.77 -4.65
N LYS A 15 -26.19 44.21 -3.82
CA LYS A 15 -26.48 44.97 -2.60
C LYS A 15 -27.21 46.29 -2.86
N GLN A 16 -26.97 46.95 -3.99
CA GLN A 16 -27.73 48.15 -4.37
C GLN A 16 -29.09 47.78 -4.94
N LEU A 17 -29.21 46.73 -5.77
CA LEU A 17 -30.48 46.26 -6.31
C LEU A 17 -31.48 45.91 -5.19
N PHE A 18 -31.02 45.27 -4.11
CA PHE A 18 -31.85 44.96 -2.94
C PHE A 18 -32.36 46.20 -2.20
N ARG A 19 -31.66 47.33 -2.30
CA ARG A 19 -32.12 48.60 -1.72
C ARG A 19 -33.15 49.29 -2.61
N ILE A 20 -33.04 49.11 -3.92
CA ILE A 20 -33.93 49.71 -4.93
C ILE A 20 -35.24 48.93 -5.03
N SER A 21 -35.20 47.61 -4.90
CA SER A 21 -36.35 46.73 -5.04
C SER A 21 -36.55 45.84 -3.81
N LYS A 22 -37.67 46.04 -3.12
CA LYS A 22 -38.08 45.20 -1.98
C LYS A 22 -38.26 43.74 -2.39
N ALA A 23 -38.83 43.48 -3.57
CA ALA A 23 -39.06 42.13 -4.06
C ALA A 23 -37.74 41.39 -4.39
N LEU A 24 -36.71 42.09 -4.91
CA LEU A 24 -35.38 41.48 -5.08
C LEU A 24 -34.73 41.17 -3.73
N ASN A 25 -34.92 42.03 -2.72
CA ASN A 25 -34.46 41.74 -1.37
C ASN A 25 -35.18 40.53 -0.76
N GLU A 26 -36.49 40.39 -0.96
CA GLU A 26 -37.26 39.22 -0.51
C GLU A 26 -36.72 37.92 -1.15
N ILE A 27 -36.44 37.91 -2.46
CA ILE A 27 -35.79 36.79 -3.17
C ILE A 27 -34.44 36.41 -2.53
N PHE A 28 -33.63 37.41 -2.15
CA PHE A 28 -32.35 37.17 -1.50
C PHE A 28 -32.51 36.64 -0.06
N GLN A 29 -33.43 37.20 0.72
CA GLN A 29 -33.70 36.75 2.10
C GLN A 29 -34.23 35.31 2.12
N ASP A 30 -35.07 34.92 1.17
CA ASP A 30 -35.60 33.57 1.08
C ASP A 30 -34.48 32.54 0.83
N GLN A 31 -33.51 32.86 -0.05
CA GLN A 31 -32.31 32.03 -0.24
C GLN A 31 -31.48 31.97 1.05
N LEU A 32 -31.25 33.12 1.69
CA LEU A 32 -30.46 33.23 2.90
C LEU A 32 -31.05 32.39 4.04
N ASN A 33 -32.37 32.40 4.22
CA ASN A 33 -33.07 31.61 5.24
C ASN A 33 -32.83 30.11 5.12
N ILE A 34 -32.64 29.60 3.89
CA ILE A 34 -32.35 28.18 3.64
C ILE A 34 -30.89 27.86 3.97
N VAL A 35 -29.96 28.73 3.57
CA VAL A 35 -28.51 28.45 3.64
C VAL A 35 -27.83 28.94 4.91
N THR A 36 -28.46 29.78 5.73
CA THR A 36 -27.84 30.40 6.92
C THR A 36 -27.30 29.37 7.89
N ASP A 37 -27.98 28.23 8.00
CA ASP A 37 -27.55 27.18 8.92
C ASP A 37 -26.43 26.31 8.33
N PHE A 38 -26.14 26.38 7.03
CA PHE A 38 -25.14 25.51 6.39
C PHE A 38 -23.74 25.79 6.92
N ASN A 39 -23.08 24.74 7.40
CA ASN A 39 -21.70 24.76 7.81
C ASN A 39 -21.08 23.36 7.68
N ALA A 40 -19.77 23.24 7.89
CA ALA A 40 -19.08 21.95 7.74
C ALA A 40 -19.57 20.88 8.73
N GLN A 41 -20.08 21.26 9.90
CA GLN A 41 -20.51 20.31 10.94
C GLN A 41 -21.88 19.70 10.67
N ASN A 42 -22.77 20.39 9.95
CA ASN A 42 -24.10 19.91 9.59
C ASN A 42 -24.25 19.59 8.10
N MET A 43 -23.19 19.70 7.30
CA MET A 43 -23.23 19.35 5.88
C MET A 43 -23.44 17.84 5.67
N PHE A 44 -22.75 16.99 6.43
CA PHE A 44 -22.91 15.54 6.41
C PHE A 44 -22.97 15.03 7.85
N ARG A 45 -24.17 14.73 8.34
CA ARG A 45 -24.38 14.19 9.69
C ARG A 45 -24.81 12.74 9.63
N ILE A 46 -24.03 11.86 10.26
CA ILE A 46 -24.29 10.42 10.29
C ILE A 46 -24.94 10.04 11.61
N ASP A 47 -26.09 9.38 11.53
CA ASP A 47 -26.73 8.65 12.63
C ASP A 47 -26.41 7.16 12.48
N GLN A 48 -25.44 6.70 13.28
CA GLN A 48 -24.95 5.32 13.23
C GLN A 48 -25.97 4.30 13.77
N GLU A 49 -26.87 4.72 14.67
CA GLU A 49 -27.86 3.81 15.26
C GLU A 49 -28.99 3.51 14.27
N ARG A 50 -29.38 4.53 13.50
CA ARG A 50 -30.45 4.42 12.49
C ARG A 50 -29.95 4.11 11.09
N TYR A 51 -28.63 3.99 10.90
CA TYR A 51 -28.00 3.85 9.59
C TYR A 51 -28.50 4.91 8.61
N CYS A 52 -28.40 6.17 9.02
CA CYS A 52 -28.97 7.30 8.30
C CYS A 52 -27.95 8.43 8.12
N VAL A 53 -27.96 9.06 6.96
CA VAL A 53 -27.14 10.23 6.65
C VAL A 53 -28.05 11.41 6.34
N TYR A 54 -27.84 12.52 7.05
CA TYR A 54 -28.49 13.80 6.81
C TYR A 54 -27.53 14.71 6.06
N ILE A 55 -27.99 15.32 4.97
CA ILE A 55 -27.19 16.21 4.12
C ILE A 55 -27.75 17.63 4.19
N ALA A 56 -26.86 18.63 4.17
CA ALA A 56 -27.19 20.05 4.16
C ALA A 56 -28.18 20.44 5.29
N ASN A 57 -27.77 20.24 6.55
CA ASN A 57 -28.59 20.47 7.73
C ASN A 57 -29.90 19.66 7.79
N GLY A 58 -29.93 18.48 7.14
CA GLY A 58 -31.09 17.59 7.16
C GLY A 58 -32.16 17.93 6.14
N LEU A 59 -31.85 18.74 5.13
CA LEU A 59 -32.71 18.94 3.97
C LEU A 59 -32.88 17.67 3.15
N PHE A 60 -31.84 16.83 3.12
CA PHE A 60 -31.89 15.54 2.44
C PHE A 60 -31.50 14.41 3.38
N GLN A 61 -32.03 13.22 3.08
CA GLN A 61 -31.84 12.05 3.92
C GLN A 61 -31.53 10.81 3.07
N LEU A 62 -30.54 10.05 3.50
CA LEU A 62 -30.26 8.69 3.03
C LEU A 62 -30.53 7.73 4.18
N GLN A 63 -31.33 6.69 3.95
CA GLN A 63 -31.62 5.65 4.94
C GLN A 63 -31.22 4.28 4.40
N PHE A 64 -30.34 3.59 5.14
CA PHE A 64 -29.86 2.27 4.79
C PHE A 64 -30.57 1.22 5.62
N SER A 65 -31.09 0.18 4.96
CA SER A 65 -31.87 -0.88 5.59
C SER A 65 -31.22 -2.24 5.38
N ALA A 66 -31.12 -3.01 6.45
CA ALA A 66 -30.70 -4.40 6.36
C ALA A 66 -31.73 -5.22 5.56
N PRO A 67 -31.29 -6.08 4.62
CA PRO A 67 -32.12 -7.14 4.06
C PRO A 67 -32.86 -7.94 5.14
N THR A 68 -34.19 -7.88 5.14
CA THR A 68 -35.00 -8.74 6.01
C THR A 68 -35.15 -10.12 5.38
N SER A 69 -35.10 -11.17 6.20
CA SER A 69 -35.26 -12.58 5.81
C SER A 69 -36.69 -12.99 5.46
N THR A 70 -37.60 -12.03 5.25
CA THR A 70 -38.99 -12.27 4.89
C THR A 70 -39.11 -12.71 3.42
N PRO A 71 -40.04 -13.65 3.09
CA PRO A 71 -40.06 -14.28 1.78
C PRO A 71 -40.49 -13.30 0.69
N ALA A 72 -39.61 -13.10 -0.31
CA ALA A 72 -39.79 -12.87 -1.75
C ALA A 72 -40.92 -11.99 -2.34
N SER A 73 -41.90 -11.48 -1.59
CA SER A 73 -43.02 -10.72 -2.17
C SER A 73 -42.80 -9.21 -2.22
N VAL A 74 -41.84 -8.67 -1.44
CA VAL A 74 -41.34 -7.30 -1.59
C VAL A 74 -39.86 -7.30 -1.19
N GLN A 75 -38.94 -7.32 -2.15
CA GLN A 75 -37.54 -6.96 -1.86
C GLN A 75 -37.56 -5.52 -1.34
N SER A 76 -37.30 -5.32 -0.04
CA SER A 76 -37.12 -3.99 0.50
C SER A 76 -35.84 -3.40 -0.10
N SER A 77 -35.93 -2.16 -0.60
CA SER A 77 -34.73 -1.44 -1.05
C SER A 77 -33.75 -1.34 0.11
N ILE A 78 -32.47 -1.61 -0.16
CA ILE A 78 -31.40 -1.47 0.84
C ILE A 78 -31.05 0.00 1.10
N LEU A 79 -31.45 0.90 0.18
CA LEU A 79 -31.24 2.33 0.27
C LEU A 79 -32.54 3.07 -0.11
N CYS A 80 -33.03 3.90 0.80
CA CYS A 80 -34.08 4.88 0.53
C CYS A 80 -33.45 6.28 0.54
N CYS A 81 -33.70 7.05 -0.53
CA CYS A 81 -33.22 8.41 -0.67
C CYS A 81 -34.42 9.37 -0.63
N ASP A 82 -34.33 10.40 0.22
CA ASP A 82 -35.26 11.53 0.22
C ASP A 82 -34.52 12.81 -0.13
N PHE A 83 -34.70 13.23 -1.39
CA PHE A 83 -34.18 14.48 -1.94
C PHE A 83 -35.31 15.49 -2.22
N ASN A 84 -36.46 15.34 -1.55
CA ASN A 84 -37.59 16.25 -1.72
C ASN A 84 -37.58 17.34 -0.65
N TYR A 85 -37.73 18.58 -1.09
CA TYR A 85 -37.96 19.72 -0.21
C TYR A 85 -39.13 20.53 -0.74
N LEU A 86 -40.13 20.78 0.11
CA LEU A 86 -41.37 21.48 -0.27
C LEU A 86 -42.08 20.89 -1.51
N GLY A 87 -41.95 19.58 -1.75
CA GLY A 87 -42.56 18.88 -2.88
C GLY A 87 -41.79 18.98 -4.20
N GLN A 88 -40.64 19.65 -4.22
CA GLN A 88 -39.71 19.68 -5.35
C GLN A 88 -38.52 18.74 -5.11
N LYS A 89 -38.16 17.96 -6.13
CA LYS A 89 -37.05 17.00 -6.08
C LYS A 89 -35.74 17.66 -6.50
N ALA A 90 -34.68 17.47 -5.71
CA ALA A 90 -33.34 17.98 -6.01
C ALA A 90 -32.51 17.00 -6.87
N GLU A 91 -32.87 16.85 -8.15
CA GLU A 91 -32.29 15.84 -9.05
C GLU A 91 -30.77 15.93 -9.20
N LEU A 92 -30.22 17.14 -9.37
CA LEU A 92 -28.78 17.32 -9.54
C LEU A 92 -27.99 17.01 -8.25
N VAL A 93 -28.59 17.30 -7.09
CA VAL A 93 -27.98 16.98 -5.79
C VAL A 93 -28.00 15.47 -5.57
N GLU A 94 -29.12 14.82 -5.88
CA GLU A 94 -29.25 13.36 -5.85
C GLU A 94 -28.24 12.70 -6.79
N GLU A 95 -28.13 13.16 -8.04
CA GLU A 95 -27.16 12.64 -9.01
C GLU A 95 -25.72 12.76 -8.48
N PHE A 96 -25.37 13.93 -7.92
CA PHE A 96 -24.04 14.16 -7.36
C PHE A 96 -23.74 13.19 -6.21
N VAL A 97 -24.69 13.00 -5.29
CA VAL A 97 -24.51 12.14 -4.12
C VAL A 97 -24.46 10.67 -4.50
N LEU A 98 -25.26 10.24 -5.48
CA LEU A 98 -25.36 8.83 -5.87
C LEU A 98 -24.24 8.38 -6.81
N HIS A 99 -23.82 9.23 -7.75
CA HIS A 99 -22.91 8.84 -8.85
C HIS A 99 -21.50 9.42 -8.70
N ASP A 100 -21.42 10.70 -8.30
CA ASP A 100 -20.18 11.48 -8.34
C ASP A 100 -19.32 11.37 -7.08
N LEU A 101 -19.91 10.94 -5.96
CA LEU A 101 -19.23 10.68 -4.70
C LEU A 101 -18.84 9.21 -4.59
N TYR A 102 -17.55 8.98 -4.33
CA TYR A 102 -17.01 7.65 -4.08
C TYR A 102 -16.67 7.48 -2.60
N PHE A 103 -17.00 6.31 -2.07
CA PHE A 103 -16.64 5.84 -0.74
C PHE A 103 -15.49 4.85 -0.83
N LEU A 104 -14.44 5.08 -0.04
CA LEU A 104 -13.21 4.30 -0.09
C LEU A 104 -13.30 3.07 0.82
N THR A 105 -12.98 1.90 0.27
CA THR A 105 -13.03 0.60 0.97
C THR A 105 -11.66 -0.02 1.18
N GLY A 106 -10.72 0.20 0.24
CA GLY A 106 -9.37 -0.37 0.31
C GLY A 106 -8.23 0.61 0.04
N ASP A 107 -8.37 1.55 -0.92
CA ASP A 107 -7.36 2.60 -1.12
C ASP A 107 -7.55 3.70 -0.08
N LEU A 108 -7.01 3.47 1.11
CA LEU A 108 -7.15 4.36 2.25
C LEU A 108 -6.15 5.54 2.21
N LYS A 109 -5.57 5.84 1.06
CA LYS A 109 -4.64 6.98 0.89
C LYS A 109 -5.41 8.29 0.92
N PRO A 110 -4.77 9.39 1.40
CA PRO A 110 -5.40 10.70 1.35
C PRO A 110 -5.73 11.10 -0.09
N GLN A 111 -6.94 11.63 -0.30
CA GLN A 111 -7.37 12.10 -1.61
C GLN A 111 -6.57 13.34 -2.04
N HIS A 112 -6.34 13.48 -3.34
CA HIS A 112 -5.59 14.62 -3.87
C HIS A 112 -6.36 15.94 -3.66
N SER A 113 -5.68 16.96 -3.14
CA SER A 113 -6.31 18.24 -2.75
C SER A 113 -7.02 18.96 -3.91
N LEU A 114 -6.46 18.91 -5.13
CA LEU A 114 -7.13 19.50 -6.31
C LEU A 114 -8.43 18.78 -6.67
N PHE A 115 -8.48 17.45 -6.50
CA PHE A 115 -9.68 16.67 -6.77
C PHE A 115 -10.78 16.99 -5.75
N LEU A 116 -10.44 17.00 -4.45
CA LEU A 116 -11.36 17.41 -3.38
C LEU A 116 -11.87 18.84 -3.59
N ARG A 117 -11.00 19.76 -3.98
CA ARG A 117 -11.38 21.15 -4.26
C ARG A 117 -12.40 21.23 -5.40
N GLN A 118 -12.17 20.51 -6.49
CA GLN A 118 -13.09 20.46 -7.62
C GLN A 118 -14.45 19.88 -7.22
N LYS A 119 -14.47 18.78 -6.48
CA LYS A 119 -15.71 18.15 -5.99
C LYS A 119 -16.46 19.02 -4.99
N ALA A 120 -15.74 19.71 -4.09
CA ALA A 120 -16.33 20.69 -3.17
C ALA A 120 -16.96 21.87 -3.93
N GLN A 121 -16.28 22.38 -4.95
CA GLN A 121 -16.82 23.45 -5.80
C GLN A 121 -18.07 23.01 -6.57
N GLN A 122 -18.04 21.81 -7.17
CA GLN A 122 -19.18 21.22 -7.88
C GLN A 122 -20.37 21.04 -6.93
N PHE A 123 -20.17 20.43 -5.77
CA PHE A 123 -21.24 20.21 -4.80
C PHE A 123 -21.85 21.52 -4.30
N ARG A 124 -20.99 22.50 -3.96
CA ARG A 124 -21.45 23.84 -3.53
C ARG A 124 -22.29 24.51 -4.61
N GLN A 125 -21.88 24.42 -5.86
CA GLN A 125 -22.63 24.99 -6.98
C GLN A 125 -24.01 24.32 -7.12
N VAL A 126 -24.03 22.99 -7.23
CA VAL A 126 -25.28 22.23 -7.38
C VAL A 126 -26.25 22.49 -6.22
N LEU A 127 -25.76 22.54 -4.99
CA LEU A 127 -26.59 22.85 -3.81
C LEU A 127 -27.18 24.27 -3.88
N LEU A 128 -26.37 25.27 -4.24
CA LEU A 128 -26.83 26.66 -4.31
C LEU A 128 -27.76 26.92 -5.51
N ASP A 129 -27.53 26.24 -6.64
CA ASP A 129 -28.46 26.26 -7.78
C ASP A 129 -29.82 25.69 -7.36
N GLN A 130 -29.83 24.59 -6.60
CA GLN A 130 -31.05 24.00 -6.08
C GLN A 130 -31.80 24.93 -5.12
N VAL A 131 -31.09 25.67 -4.26
CA VAL A 131 -31.72 26.69 -3.38
C VAL A 131 -32.39 27.78 -4.21
N TYR A 132 -31.77 28.23 -5.29
CA TYR A 132 -32.35 29.24 -6.17
C TYR A 132 -33.60 28.72 -6.91
N LEU A 133 -33.64 27.44 -7.24
CA LEU A 133 -34.82 26.79 -7.81
C LEU A 133 -35.99 26.69 -6.82
N TRP A 134 -35.74 26.31 -5.56
CA TRP A 134 -36.81 26.13 -4.55
C TRP A 134 -37.62 27.38 -4.24
N ILE A 135 -37.02 28.56 -4.43
CA ILE A 135 -37.67 29.84 -4.20
C ILE A 135 -38.27 30.44 -5.48
N ASP A 136 -38.30 29.67 -6.59
CA ASP A 136 -38.70 30.08 -7.93
C ASP A 136 -37.97 31.37 -8.38
N GLY A 137 -36.67 31.47 -8.06
CA GLY A 137 -35.91 32.72 -8.19
C GLY A 137 -35.93 33.28 -9.62
N ALA A 138 -35.73 32.42 -10.62
CA ALA A 138 -35.74 32.81 -12.03
C ALA A 138 -37.09 33.40 -12.48
N GLU A 139 -38.20 32.80 -12.06
CA GLU A 139 -39.54 33.26 -12.40
C GLU A 139 -39.87 34.56 -11.67
N ARG A 140 -39.56 34.65 -10.37
CA ARG A 140 -39.79 35.87 -9.58
C ARG A 140 -39.00 37.07 -10.10
N VAL A 141 -37.76 36.87 -10.55
CA VAL A 141 -36.98 37.92 -11.22
C VAL A 141 -37.62 38.30 -12.56
N SER A 142 -38.06 37.33 -13.36
CA SER A 142 -38.71 37.60 -14.65
C SER A 142 -40.01 38.40 -14.48
N ILE A 143 -40.87 38.00 -13.54
CA ILE A 143 -42.12 38.71 -13.20
C ILE A 143 -41.81 40.14 -12.77
N LEU A 144 -40.80 40.32 -11.92
CA LEU A 144 -40.39 41.65 -11.48
C LEU A 144 -39.98 42.55 -12.65
N LEU A 145 -39.20 42.02 -13.59
CA LEU A 145 -38.74 42.77 -14.76
C LEU A 145 -39.89 43.19 -15.68
N THR A 146 -40.95 42.38 -15.77
CA THR A 146 -42.16 42.73 -16.53
C THR A 146 -43.06 43.76 -15.83
N GLN A 147 -42.88 43.98 -14.52
CA GLN A 147 -43.74 44.83 -13.69
C GLN A 147 -42.98 46.04 -13.12
N LEU A 148 -41.84 46.42 -13.71
CA LEU A 148 -41.05 47.55 -13.25
C LEU A 148 -41.82 48.87 -13.41
N SER A 149 -41.79 49.69 -12.36
CA SER A 149 -42.16 51.11 -12.49
C SER A 149 -41.08 51.88 -13.24
N LEU A 150 -41.45 52.97 -13.92
CA LEU A 150 -40.50 53.84 -14.65
C LEU A 150 -39.33 54.29 -13.76
N LEU A 151 -39.64 54.70 -12.52
CA LEU A 151 -38.62 55.10 -11.54
C LEU A 151 -37.65 53.95 -11.20
N GLN A 152 -38.16 52.73 -11.02
CA GLN A 152 -37.31 51.57 -10.74
C GLN A 152 -36.45 51.20 -11.95
N ALA A 153 -37.01 51.27 -13.16
CA ALA A 153 -36.26 51.01 -14.39
C ALA A 153 -35.12 52.02 -14.59
N GLU A 154 -35.37 53.31 -14.39
CA GLU A 154 -34.34 54.37 -14.44
C GLU A 154 -33.23 54.15 -13.40
N MET A 155 -33.62 53.80 -12.17
CA MET A 155 -32.67 53.54 -11.09
C MET A 155 -31.80 52.30 -11.35
N ILE A 156 -32.40 51.22 -11.88
CA ILE A 156 -31.67 49.99 -12.23
C ILE A 156 -30.76 50.25 -13.43
N ASP A 157 -31.23 50.90 -14.49
CA ASP A 157 -30.39 51.26 -15.65
C ASP A 157 -29.21 52.12 -15.23
N HIS A 158 -29.42 53.14 -14.40
CA HIS A 158 -28.34 53.99 -13.91
C HIS A 158 -27.30 53.18 -13.11
N LEU A 159 -27.75 52.21 -12.30
CA LEU A 159 -26.88 51.30 -11.56
C LEU A 159 -26.06 50.40 -12.50
N MET A 160 -26.72 49.78 -13.48
CA MET A 160 -26.12 48.81 -14.38
C MET A 160 -25.14 49.47 -15.36
N ILE A 161 -25.45 50.67 -15.87
CA ILE A 161 -24.54 51.49 -16.68
C ILE A 161 -23.32 51.89 -15.85
N LYS A 162 -23.51 52.34 -14.60
CA LYS A 162 -22.42 52.71 -13.69
C LYS A 162 -21.47 51.53 -13.37
N ALA A 163 -21.98 50.32 -13.41
CA ALA A 163 -21.22 49.09 -13.17
C ALA A 163 -20.67 48.43 -14.45
N ASP A 164 -20.80 49.09 -15.61
CA ASP A 164 -20.39 48.62 -16.94
C ASP A 164 -21.08 47.31 -17.39
N PHE A 165 -22.30 47.02 -16.93
CA PHE A 165 -23.05 45.82 -17.36
C PHE A 165 -23.70 45.99 -18.74
N TYR A 166 -24.13 47.20 -19.11
CA TYR A 166 -24.54 47.55 -20.48
C TYR A 166 -24.43 49.07 -20.74
N GLN A 167 -24.50 49.48 -22.01
CA GLN A 167 -24.10 50.84 -22.45
C GLN A 167 -25.23 51.88 -22.59
N SER A 168 -26.49 51.45 -22.55
CA SER A 168 -27.67 52.32 -22.77
C SER A 168 -28.83 51.95 -21.84
N THR A 169 -29.85 52.80 -21.72
CA THR A 169 -30.99 52.62 -20.78
C THR A 169 -32.00 51.57 -21.26
N VAL A 170 -31.62 50.29 -21.19
CA VAL A 170 -32.43 49.21 -21.78
C VAL A 170 -33.76 48.99 -21.04
N LEU A 171 -33.77 48.99 -19.71
CA LEU A 171 -35.00 48.70 -18.94
C LEU A 171 -36.00 49.87 -19.03
N THR A 172 -35.49 51.10 -19.03
CA THR A 172 -36.30 52.32 -19.18
C THR A 172 -36.95 52.36 -20.55
N ASP A 173 -36.19 52.05 -21.61
CA ASP A 173 -36.72 51.97 -22.97
C ASP A 173 -37.77 50.85 -23.10
N CYS A 174 -37.60 49.72 -22.41
CA CYS A 174 -38.59 48.65 -22.38
C CYS A 174 -39.90 49.05 -21.70
N VAL A 175 -39.83 49.76 -20.58
CA VAL A 175 -41.02 50.25 -19.85
C VAL A 175 -41.75 51.35 -20.62
N ILE A 176 -41.03 52.28 -21.26
CA ILE A 176 -41.63 53.37 -22.05
C ILE A 176 -42.31 52.85 -23.32
N ASN A 177 -41.67 51.89 -24.01
CA ASN A 177 -42.15 51.38 -25.30
C ASN A 177 -43.02 50.12 -25.18
N GLU A 178 -43.31 49.64 -23.96
CA GLU A 178 -44.03 48.39 -23.69
C GLU A 178 -43.44 47.17 -24.45
N THR A 179 -42.11 47.14 -24.54
CA THR A 179 -41.38 46.05 -25.22
C THR A 179 -40.85 45.02 -24.24
N GLN A 180 -40.72 43.77 -24.68
CA GLN A 180 -40.17 42.71 -23.84
C GLN A 180 -38.70 42.97 -23.51
N VAL A 181 -38.34 42.76 -22.24
CA VAL A 181 -36.95 42.86 -21.78
C VAL A 181 -36.11 41.78 -22.48
N PRO A 182 -34.94 42.12 -23.05
CA PRO A 182 -34.08 41.14 -23.69
C PRO A 182 -33.67 40.01 -22.74
N GLU A 183 -33.72 38.77 -23.24
CA GLU A 183 -33.45 37.57 -22.45
C GLU A 183 -32.05 37.56 -21.81
N SER A 184 -31.05 38.11 -22.51
CA SER A 184 -29.68 38.27 -21.97
C SER A 184 -29.61 39.14 -20.70
N ILE A 185 -30.50 40.13 -20.55
CA ILE A 185 -30.56 40.99 -19.36
C ILE A 185 -31.29 40.27 -18.23
N ILE A 186 -32.34 39.51 -18.56
CA ILE A 186 -33.06 38.66 -17.61
C ILE A 186 -32.08 37.66 -16.98
N GLN A 187 -31.32 36.93 -17.80
CA GLN A 187 -30.32 35.97 -17.33
C GLN A 187 -29.25 36.63 -16.46
N MET A 188 -28.72 37.78 -16.88
CA MET A 188 -27.73 38.53 -16.09
C MET A 188 -28.28 38.94 -14.72
N LEU A 189 -29.50 39.48 -14.65
CA LEU A 189 -30.09 39.89 -13.37
C LEU A 189 -30.45 38.67 -12.49
N GLN A 190 -30.84 37.55 -13.07
CA GLN A 190 -31.01 36.29 -12.35
C GLN A 190 -29.67 35.84 -11.72
N GLU A 191 -28.56 35.88 -12.46
CA GLU A 191 -27.23 35.57 -11.93
C GLU A 191 -26.82 36.51 -10.78
N ILE A 192 -27.07 37.81 -10.93
CA ILE A 192 -26.75 38.82 -9.91
C ILE A 192 -27.60 38.62 -8.64
N CYS A 193 -28.85 38.17 -8.77
CA CYS A 193 -29.76 37.95 -7.65
C CYS A 193 -29.59 36.58 -6.97
N SER A 194 -28.83 35.66 -7.57
CA SER A 194 -28.43 34.41 -6.94
C SER A 194 -27.45 34.67 -5.81
N ILE A 195 -27.61 33.96 -4.70
CA ILE A 195 -26.69 33.99 -3.56
C ILE A 195 -25.26 33.59 -3.97
N GLN A 196 -25.14 32.87 -5.10
CA GLN A 196 -23.88 32.51 -5.73
C GLN A 196 -23.01 33.73 -6.14
N GLY A 197 -23.65 34.81 -6.60
CA GLY A 197 -22.93 36.03 -6.98
C GLY A 197 -22.51 36.90 -5.79
N ILE A 198 -23.01 36.59 -4.58
CA ILE A 198 -23.09 37.57 -3.47
C ILE A 198 -22.28 37.14 -2.25
N CYS A 199 -22.49 35.94 -1.71
CA CYS A 199 -21.93 35.54 -0.40
C CYS A 199 -21.36 34.11 -0.38
N VAL A 200 -20.92 33.60 -1.54
CA VAL A 200 -20.48 32.20 -1.70
C VAL A 200 -19.37 31.76 -0.76
N ASP A 201 -18.39 32.61 -0.53
CA ASP A 201 -17.25 32.27 0.33
C ASP A 201 -17.55 32.44 1.83
N GLU A 202 -18.68 33.06 2.17
CA GLU A 202 -19.12 33.26 3.56
C GLU A 202 -20.04 32.12 4.03
N ILE A 203 -20.90 31.58 3.14
CA ILE A 203 -21.97 30.65 3.50
C ILE A 203 -21.52 29.18 3.44
N ILE A 204 -20.68 28.81 2.45
CA ILE A 204 -20.06 27.49 2.39
C ILE A 204 -18.59 27.67 1.92
N PRO A 205 -17.67 27.93 2.85
CA PRO A 205 -16.27 28.08 2.50
C PRO A 205 -15.70 26.74 1.96
N ILE A 206 -14.96 26.79 0.85
CA ILE A 206 -14.47 25.59 0.17
C ILE A 206 -13.58 24.71 1.05
N GLN A 207 -12.71 25.31 1.87
CA GLN A 207 -11.74 24.55 2.66
C GLN A 207 -12.42 23.64 3.72
N PRO A 208 -13.31 24.14 4.60
CA PRO A 208 -14.12 23.29 5.47
C PRO A 208 -14.98 22.27 4.72
N LEU A 209 -15.52 22.64 3.55
CA LEU A 209 -16.30 21.72 2.73
C LEU A 209 -15.44 20.56 2.18
N MET A 210 -14.20 20.83 1.78
CA MET A 210 -13.26 19.79 1.35
C MET A 210 -12.96 18.81 2.47
N GLU A 211 -12.76 19.30 3.69
CA GLU A 211 -12.49 18.47 4.87
C GLU A 211 -13.67 17.56 5.21
N CYS A 212 -14.90 18.11 5.23
CA CYS A 212 -16.08 17.29 5.53
C CYS A 212 -16.42 16.31 4.40
N LEU A 213 -16.19 16.67 3.13
CA LEU A 213 -16.34 15.74 2.00
C LEU A 213 -15.34 14.61 2.07
N ASP A 214 -14.07 14.91 2.39
CA ASP A 214 -13.05 13.90 2.56
C ASP A 214 -13.44 12.94 3.70
N ASP A 215 -13.81 13.46 4.88
CA ASP A 215 -14.30 12.62 5.99
C ASP A 215 -15.50 11.75 5.59
N PHE A 216 -16.45 12.31 4.84
CA PHE A 216 -17.62 11.58 4.38
C PHE A 216 -17.26 10.42 3.44
N CYS A 217 -16.31 10.61 2.51
CA CYS A 217 -15.82 9.55 1.62
C CYS A 217 -15.18 8.36 2.38
N PHE A 218 -14.64 8.57 3.58
CA PHE A 218 -14.08 7.51 4.44
C PHE A 218 -15.08 6.95 5.46
N SER A 219 -16.33 7.42 5.46
CA SER A 219 -17.30 7.14 6.52
C SER A 219 -18.27 5.99 6.24
N ALA A 220 -18.14 5.27 5.11
CA ALA A 220 -19.06 4.20 4.73
C ALA A 220 -19.30 3.14 5.80
N ALA A 221 -18.27 2.75 6.55
CA ALA A 221 -18.38 1.80 7.66
C ALA A 221 -19.24 2.31 8.84
N GLN A 222 -19.49 3.63 8.92
CA GLN A 222 -20.25 4.26 10.00
C GLN A 222 -21.76 4.29 9.72
N PHE A 223 -22.16 4.46 8.45
CA PHE A 223 -23.58 4.58 8.08
C PHE A 223 -24.16 3.33 7.43
N LEU A 224 -23.34 2.37 6.99
CA LEU A 224 -23.82 1.09 6.46
C LEU A 224 -23.93 0.02 7.56
N PRO A 225 -24.92 -0.88 7.50
CA PRO A 225 -24.92 -2.09 8.31
C PRO A 225 -23.62 -2.88 8.11
N ARG A 226 -23.00 -3.34 9.19
CA ARG A 226 -21.70 -4.03 9.14
C ARG A 226 -21.63 -5.18 8.12
N PRO A 227 -22.65 -6.06 8.00
CA PRO A 227 -22.62 -7.14 7.00
C PRO A 227 -22.68 -6.60 5.56
N MET A 228 -23.43 -5.52 5.35
CA MET A 228 -23.53 -4.85 4.04
C MET A 228 -22.21 -4.20 3.65
N TYR A 229 -21.62 -3.39 4.55
CA TYR A 229 -20.29 -2.81 4.33
C TYR A 229 -19.25 -3.89 4.02
N ARG A 230 -19.31 -5.02 4.73
CA ARG A 230 -18.42 -6.14 4.52
C ARG A 230 -18.53 -6.76 3.13
N ILE A 231 -19.76 -6.92 2.60
CA ILE A 231 -19.99 -7.42 1.24
C ILE A 231 -19.42 -6.45 0.21
N LEU A 232 -19.67 -5.15 0.38
CA LEU A 232 -19.19 -4.11 -0.52
C LEU A 232 -17.68 -4.01 -0.53
N ALA A 233 -17.04 -4.01 0.64
CA ALA A 233 -15.58 -3.93 0.75
C ALA A 233 -14.86 -5.13 0.10
N LEU A 234 -15.54 -6.27 -0.07
CA LEU A 234 -15.01 -7.43 -0.80
C LEU A 234 -15.34 -7.41 -2.30
N SER A 235 -16.45 -6.78 -2.68
CA SER A 235 -16.89 -6.69 -4.07
C SER A 235 -16.18 -5.55 -4.82
N PHE A 236 -15.91 -4.46 -4.10
CA PHE A 236 -15.23 -3.26 -4.56
C PHE A 236 -13.93 -3.08 -3.78
N GLU A 237 -12.82 -3.51 -4.38
CA GLU A 237 -11.52 -3.56 -3.69
C GLU A 237 -10.96 -2.17 -3.35
N GLU A 238 -11.29 -1.13 -4.14
CA GLU A 238 -10.75 0.21 -3.93
C GLU A 238 -11.81 1.18 -3.38
N ARG A 239 -12.95 1.29 -4.08
CA ARG A 239 -14.01 2.28 -3.82
C ARG A 239 -15.32 1.88 -4.50
N PHE A 240 -16.43 2.47 -4.04
CA PHE A 240 -17.76 2.34 -4.65
C PHE A 240 -18.57 3.65 -4.54
N ASN A 241 -19.60 3.85 -5.35
CA ASN A 241 -20.60 4.91 -5.16
C ASN A 241 -21.98 4.32 -4.76
N LEU A 242 -22.94 5.18 -4.38
CA LEU A 242 -24.24 4.69 -3.90
C LEU A 242 -25.12 4.15 -5.03
N ASN A 243 -24.89 4.55 -6.29
CA ASN A 243 -25.56 3.91 -7.41
C ASN A 243 -25.10 2.45 -7.60
N GLU A 244 -23.79 2.20 -7.54
CA GLU A 244 -23.21 0.85 -7.56
C GLU A 244 -23.72 0.00 -6.39
N LEU A 245 -23.94 0.61 -5.21
CA LEU A 245 -24.61 -0.07 -4.09
C LEU A 245 -26.01 -0.56 -4.47
N ILE A 246 -26.82 0.29 -5.11
CA ILE A 246 -28.17 -0.05 -5.56
C ILE A 246 -28.11 -1.17 -6.62
N GLU A 247 -27.19 -1.07 -7.59
CA GLU A 247 -27.00 -2.10 -8.62
C GLU A 247 -26.58 -3.47 -8.04
N HIS A 248 -25.82 -3.47 -6.94
CA HIS A 248 -25.40 -4.68 -6.24
C HIS A 248 -26.39 -5.20 -5.18
N GLN A 249 -27.59 -4.64 -5.09
CA GLN A 249 -28.59 -5.03 -4.10
C GLN A 249 -28.88 -6.53 -4.09
N ASP A 250 -29.02 -7.16 -5.26
CA ASP A 250 -29.28 -8.60 -5.35
C ASP A 250 -28.16 -9.42 -4.70
N ASP A 251 -26.90 -9.12 -5.02
CA ASP A 251 -25.75 -9.81 -4.45
C ASP A 251 -25.67 -9.63 -2.93
N ILE A 252 -26.01 -8.43 -2.45
CA ILE A 252 -26.10 -8.15 -1.02
C ILE A 252 -27.16 -9.04 -0.38
N HIS A 253 -28.36 -9.17 -0.96
CA HIS A 253 -29.39 -10.07 -0.45
C HIS A 253 -28.94 -11.54 -0.41
N LEU A 254 -28.23 -12.02 -1.43
CA LEU A 254 -27.72 -13.39 -1.48
C LEU A 254 -26.71 -13.67 -0.35
N LEU A 255 -25.87 -12.68 -0.03
CA LEU A 255 -24.72 -12.85 0.86
C LEU A 255 -24.96 -12.39 2.30
N TYR A 256 -26.03 -11.62 2.56
CA TYR A 256 -26.25 -10.93 3.83
C TYR A 256 -26.16 -11.89 5.04
N ARG A 257 -26.86 -13.02 4.98
CA ARG A 257 -26.85 -14.04 6.04
C ARG A 257 -25.45 -14.61 6.29
N HIS A 258 -24.68 -14.86 5.23
CA HIS A 258 -23.31 -15.36 5.36
C HIS A 258 -22.37 -14.28 5.92
N ALA A 259 -22.59 -13.02 5.58
CA ALA A 259 -21.85 -11.89 6.14
C ALA A 259 -22.13 -11.69 7.63
N GLU A 260 -23.35 -11.99 8.10
CA GLU A 260 -23.71 -12.00 9.52
C GLU A 260 -23.11 -13.18 10.28
N GLU A 261 -23.31 -14.41 9.79
CA GLU A 261 -22.92 -15.63 10.51
C GLU A 261 -21.41 -15.93 10.41
N LYS A 262 -20.81 -15.68 9.24
CA LYS A 262 -19.44 -16.10 8.88
C LYS A 262 -18.66 -15.00 8.15
N SER A 263 -18.78 -13.76 8.63
CA SER A 263 -18.15 -12.55 8.07
C SER A 263 -16.67 -12.70 7.65
N HIS A 264 -15.88 -13.39 8.48
CA HIS A 264 -14.44 -13.59 8.27
C HIS A 264 -14.12 -14.53 7.11
N LEU A 265 -15.02 -15.46 6.74
CA LEU A 265 -14.85 -16.37 5.60
C LEU A 265 -15.44 -15.83 4.29
N LEU A 266 -16.14 -14.69 4.35
CA LEU A 266 -16.88 -14.15 3.21
C LEU A 266 -15.98 -13.87 2.00
N GLY A 267 -14.70 -13.55 2.22
CA GLY A 267 -13.72 -13.36 1.16
C GLY A 267 -13.53 -14.58 0.25
N PHE A 268 -13.92 -15.80 0.63
CA PHE A 268 -13.87 -16.97 -0.25
C PHE A 268 -15.04 -17.06 -1.23
N VAL A 269 -16.13 -16.32 -0.99
CA VAL A 269 -17.34 -16.39 -1.81
C VAL A 269 -17.10 -15.89 -3.24
N ARG A 270 -16.16 -14.96 -3.44
CA ARG A 270 -15.72 -14.52 -4.78
C ARG A 270 -15.14 -15.64 -5.66
N LEU A 271 -14.71 -16.74 -5.04
CA LEU A 271 -14.17 -17.93 -5.72
C LEU A 271 -15.24 -19.02 -5.92
N MET A 272 -16.44 -18.81 -5.39
CA MET A 272 -17.57 -19.73 -5.44
C MET A 272 -18.56 -19.29 -6.52
N ARG A 273 -19.36 -20.22 -7.01
CA ARG A 273 -20.37 -19.99 -8.04
C ARG A 273 -21.53 -19.16 -7.48
N ARG A 274 -21.88 -18.07 -8.18
CA ARG A 274 -22.93 -17.12 -7.76
C ARG A 274 -24.27 -17.81 -7.56
N GLU A 275 -24.60 -18.80 -8.39
CA GLU A 275 -25.87 -19.53 -8.33
C GLU A 275 -26.04 -20.33 -7.03
N LEU A 276 -24.96 -20.55 -6.29
CA LEU A 276 -24.95 -21.32 -5.05
C LEU A 276 -24.85 -20.44 -3.80
N TRP A 277 -24.75 -19.11 -3.95
CA TRP A 277 -24.52 -18.19 -2.83
C TRP A 277 -25.60 -18.19 -1.75
N GLN A 278 -26.83 -18.62 -2.05
CA GLN A 278 -27.90 -18.73 -1.06
C GLN A 278 -27.82 -20.00 -0.19
N ARG A 279 -26.90 -20.93 -0.48
CA ARG A 279 -26.84 -22.21 0.23
C ARG A 279 -26.30 -22.05 1.64
N ASP A 280 -27.02 -22.55 2.63
CA ASP A 280 -26.60 -22.54 4.04
C ASP A 280 -25.23 -23.21 4.30
N ASP A 281 -24.89 -24.24 3.51
CA ASP A 281 -23.63 -24.97 3.61
C ASP A 281 -22.48 -24.39 2.76
N LEU A 282 -22.67 -23.23 2.12
CA LEU A 282 -21.69 -22.61 1.21
C LEU A 282 -20.29 -22.51 1.85
N LEU A 283 -20.23 -21.93 3.06
CA LEU A 283 -19.00 -21.75 3.85
C LEU A 283 -18.81 -22.87 4.89
N SER A 284 -19.15 -24.12 4.55
CA SER A 284 -18.89 -25.29 5.40
C SER A 284 -17.46 -25.81 5.20
N LYS A 285 -16.89 -26.47 6.22
CA LYS A 285 -15.52 -27.04 6.13
C LYS A 285 -15.37 -28.10 5.04
N HIS A 286 -16.44 -28.83 4.71
CA HIS A 286 -16.35 -29.90 3.71
C HIS A 286 -15.98 -29.35 2.33
N ASN A 287 -16.45 -28.14 1.98
CA ASN A 287 -16.22 -27.55 0.66
C ASN A 287 -14.73 -27.25 0.43
N PHE A 288 -13.97 -27.01 1.50
CA PHE A 288 -12.53 -26.73 1.44
C PHE A 288 -11.68 -28.01 1.30
N LEU A 289 -12.23 -29.18 1.64
CA LEU A 289 -11.53 -30.47 1.69
C LEU A 289 -11.90 -31.41 0.54
N ASP A 290 -13.01 -31.16 -0.15
CA ASP A 290 -13.53 -32.04 -1.21
C ASP A 290 -12.83 -31.78 -2.56
N LEU A 291 -12.41 -32.87 -3.20
CA LEU A 291 -11.77 -32.92 -4.52
C LEU A 291 -12.72 -32.51 -5.65
N SER A 292 -14.03 -32.64 -5.44
CA SER A 292 -15.06 -32.51 -6.47
C SER A 292 -16.11 -31.43 -6.19
N ALA A 293 -15.88 -30.57 -5.19
CA ALA A 293 -16.85 -29.58 -4.75
C ALA A 293 -17.30 -28.66 -5.89
N ILE A 294 -18.56 -28.87 -6.31
CA ILE A 294 -19.25 -28.11 -7.38
C ILE A 294 -19.35 -26.62 -7.02
N VAL A 295 -19.20 -26.29 -5.74
CA VAL A 295 -19.32 -24.93 -5.18
C VAL A 295 -18.30 -23.96 -5.78
N TRP A 296 -17.12 -24.44 -6.17
CA TRP A 296 -16.06 -23.59 -6.68
C TRP A 296 -16.20 -23.25 -8.18
N GLN A 297 -15.72 -22.06 -8.56
CA GLN A 297 -15.61 -21.67 -9.97
C GLN A 297 -14.49 -22.44 -10.68
N LYS A 298 -14.55 -22.55 -12.02
CA LYS A 298 -13.56 -23.31 -12.82
C LYS A 298 -12.13 -22.76 -12.74
N LYS A 299 -11.96 -21.46 -12.45
CA LYS A 299 -10.66 -20.77 -12.40
C LYS A 299 -10.06 -20.71 -10.99
N VAL A 300 -10.60 -21.47 -10.02
CA VAL A 300 -10.03 -21.58 -8.68
C VAL A 300 -8.73 -22.40 -8.71
N ALA A 301 -7.95 -22.36 -7.62
CA ALA A 301 -6.80 -23.23 -7.42
C ALA A 301 -7.15 -24.73 -7.53
N LYS A 302 -6.18 -25.57 -7.86
CA LYS A 302 -6.36 -27.03 -8.03
C LYS A 302 -7.02 -27.68 -6.80
N LEU A 303 -8.17 -28.34 -6.97
CA LEU A 303 -8.94 -28.92 -5.86
C LEU A 303 -8.31 -30.20 -5.26
N PRO A 304 -8.53 -30.48 -3.96
CA PRO A 304 -9.28 -29.67 -2.99
C PRO A 304 -8.51 -28.39 -2.66
N LEU A 305 -9.21 -27.38 -2.12
CA LEU A 305 -8.56 -26.10 -1.82
C LEU A 305 -7.44 -26.26 -0.78
N PHE A 306 -7.67 -27.14 0.21
CA PHE A 306 -6.66 -27.59 1.15
C PHE A 306 -6.73 -29.11 1.33
N ASP A 307 -5.58 -29.75 1.39
CA ASP A 307 -5.49 -31.22 1.41
C ASP A 307 -5.71 -31.84 2.79
N TYR A 308 -5.68 -31.03 3.86
CA TYR A 308 -5.69 -31.52 5.25
C TYR A 308 -6.74 -30.83 6.14
N PRO A 309 -7.52 -31.58 6.94
CA PRO A 309 -8.51 -31.02 7.88
C PRO A 309 -7.91 -30.03 8.88
N ARG A 310 -6.66 -30.25 9.30
CA ARG A 310 -5.92 -29.39 10.23
C ARG A 310 -5.77 -27.97 9.70
N VAL A 311 -5.49 -27.83 8.41
CA VAL A 311 -5.32 -26.53 7.75
C VAL A 311 -6.65 -25.79 7.70
N VAL A 312 -7.73 -26.48 7.35
CA VAL A 312 -9.08 -25.91 7.32
C VAL A 312 -9.56 -25.53 8.74
N ASN A 313 -9.25 -26.33 9.76
CA ASN A 313 -9.53 -25.97 11.15
C ASN A 313 -8.76 -24.74 11.62
N TRP A 314 -7.51 -24.57 11.16
CA TRP A 314 -6.73 -23.37 11.42
C TRP A 314 -7.33 -22.16 10.69
N LEU A 315 -7.69 -22.31 9.41
CA LEU A 315 -8.32 -21.28 8.58
C LEU A 315 -9.58 -20.71 9.23
N PHE A 316 -10.48 -21.58 9.70
CA PHE A 316 -11.75 -21.19 10.35
C PHE A 316 -11.59 -20.48 11.71
N LYS A 317 -10.37 -20.36 12.23
CA LYS A 317 -10.06 -19.61 13.46
C LYS A 317 -9.39 -18.26 13.18
N GLN A 318 -9.10 -17.95 11.92
CA GLN A 318 -8.42 -16.70 11.55
C GLN A 318 -9.41 -15.55 11.36
N SER A 319 -8.90 -14.34 11.48
CA SER A 319 -9.68 -13.12 11.25
C SER A 319 -9.89 -12.83 9.76
N ALA A 320 -10.79 -11.88 9.48
CA ALA A 320 -11.13 -11.45 8.12
C ALA A 320 -9.90 -11.00 7.32
N GLU A 321 -9.02 -10.19 7.91
CA GLU A 321 -7.86 -9.60 7.23
C GLU A 321 -6.89 -10.69 6.70
N VAL A 322 -6.72 -11.77 7.47
CA VAL A 322 -5.90 -12.91 7.05
C VAL A 322 -6.59 -13.69 5.94
N LEU A 323 -7.89 -13.96 6.10
CA LEU A 323 -8.64 -14.82 5.19
C LEU A 323 -8.93 -14.16 3.84
N ASP A 324 -9.15 -12.85 3.82
CA ASP A 324 -9.34 -12.09 2.59
C ASP A 324 -8.07 -12.06 1.76
N TRP A 325 -6.93 -11.86 2.41
CA TRP A 325 -5.65 -11.94 1.71
C TRP A 325 -5.39 -13.35 1.17
N ILE A 326 -5.70 -14.39 1.96
CA ILE A 326 -5.59 -15.78 1.49
C ILE A 326 -6.49 -16.01 0.28
N SER A 327 -7.76 -15.59 0.33
CA SER A 327 -8.68 -15.83 -0.78
C SER A 327 -8.30 -15.05 -2.04
N ALA A 328 -7.66 -13.88 -1.92
CA ALA A 328 -7.15 -13.10 -3.05
C ALA A 328 -5.99 -13.84 -3.75
N ASN A 329 -5.14 -14.50 -2.96
CA ASN A 329 -3.89 -15.07 -3.43
C ASN A 329 -3.92 -16.59 -3.55
N ILE A 330 -5.07 -17.25 -3.33
CA ILE A 330 -5.15 -18.71 -3.23
C ILE A 330 -4.78 -19.44 -4.53
N GLN A 331 -4.89 -18.76 -5.68
CA GLN A 331 -4.46 -19.28 -6.98
C GLN A 331 -2.95 -19.55 -7.02
N GLN A 332 -2.17 -18.84 -6.21
CA GLN A 332 -0.75 -19.14 -6.04
C GLN A 332 -0.60 -20.33 -5.10
N SER A 333 -0.30 -21.52 -5.64
CA SER A 333 -0.15 -22.74 -4.83
C SER A 333 0.91 -22.62 -3.72
N SER A 334 1.87 -21.70 -3.85
CA SER A 334 2.85 -21.39 -2.80
C SER A 334 2.20 -20.80 -1.53
N VAL A 335 1.07 -20.09 -1.65
CA VAL A 335 0.27 -19.61 -0.51
C VAL A 335 -0.34 -20.78 0.24
N ARG A 336 -0.86 -21.80 -0.46
CA ARG A 336 -1.38 -23.02 0.18
C ARG A 336 -0.32 -23.74 0.99
N VAL A 337 0.91 -23.80 0.47
CA VAL A 337 2.07 -24.37 1.19
C VAL A 337 2.38 -23.54 2.45
N ALA A 338 2.44 -22.22 2.34
CA ALA A 338 2.71 -21.34 3.49
C ALA A 338 1.63 -21.45 4.57
N VAL A 339 0.35 -21.46 4.17
CA VAL A 339 -0.80 -21.65 5.07
C VAL A 339 -0.76 -23.02 5.74
N THR A 340 -0.44 -24.08 4.98
CA THR A 340 -0.29 -25.43 5.53
C THR A 340 0.83 -25.49 6.55
N ALA A 341 1.99 -24.89 6.25
CA ALA A 341 3.12 -24.82 7.16
C ALA A 341 2.78 -24.03 8.44
N LEU A 342 2.10 -22.89 8.32
CA LEU A 342 1.74 -22.06 9.46
C LEU A 342 0.67 -22.72 10.34
N SER A 343 -0.19 -23.58 9.79
CA SER A 343 -1.14 -24.37 10.59
C SER A 343 -0.44 -25.27 11.63
N PHE A 344 0.84 -25.64 11.42
CA PHE A 344 1.67 -26.38 12.39
C PHE A 344 2.20 -25.54 13.55
N VAL A 345 1.98 -24.23 13.51
CA VAL A 345 2.38 -23.29 14.55
C VAL A 345 1.15 -22.88 15.36
N ASP A 346 1.32 -22.69 16.67
CA ASP A 346 0.27 -22.09 17.49
C ASP A 346 0.22 -20.58 17.23
N SER A 347 -0.89 -20.12 16.65
CA SER A 347 -1.14 -18.72 16.33
C SER A 347 -2.29 -18.13 17.17
N SER A 348 -2.77 -18.83 18.20
CA SER A 348 -3.98 -18.46 18.95
C SER A 348 -3.88 -17.11 19.69
N GLN A 349 -2.68 -16.74 20.13
CA GLN A 349 -2.40 -15.50 20.87
C GLN A 349 -1.72 -14.43 20.01
N VAL A 350 -1.61 -14.65 18.70
CA VAL A 350 -0.87 -13.78 17.79
C VAL A 350 -1.82 -12.82 17.10
N HIS A 351 -1.48 -11.53 17.09
CA HIS A 351 -2.28 -10.51 16.42
C HIS A 351 -2.43 -10.82 14.92
N PRO A 352 -3.62 -10.69 14.30
CA PRO A 352 -3.84 -11.01 12.89
C PRO A 352 -2.88 -10.37 11.90
N GLN A 353 -2.50 -9.11 12.14
CA GLN A 353 -1.56 -8.39 11.26
C GLN A 353 -0.17 -9.05 11.24
N ILE A 354 0.26 -9.69 12.34
CA ILE A 354 1.52 -10.45 12.41
C ILE A 354 1.40 -11.76 11.62
N ILE A 355 0.26 -12.45 11.73
CA ILE A 355 -0.03 -13.67 10.96
C ILE A 355 0.00 -13.35 9.46
N LEU A 356 -0.69 -12.28 9.07
CA LEU A 356 -0.73 -11.80 7.69
C LEU A 356 0.68 -11.42 7.17
N ALA A 357 1.44 -10.63 7.93
CA ALA A 357 2.81 -10.28 7.58
C ALA A 357 3.73 -11.51 7.43
N THR A 358 3.52 -12.53 8.26
CA THR A 358 4.25 -13.80 8.17
C THR A 358 3.91 -14.55 6.87
N LEU A 359 2.63 -14.66 6.53
CA LEU A 359 2.23 -15.31 5.27
C LEU A 359 2.77 -14.57 4.05
N GLN A 360 2.66 -13.23 4.03
CA GLN A 360 3.16 -12.39 2.94
C GLN A 360 4.68 -12.49 2.76
N TYR A 361 5.43 -12.53 3.87
CA TYR A 361 6.89 -12.67 3.82
C TYR A 361 7.32 -13.99 3.16
N PHE A 362 6.62 -15.08 3.45
CA PHE A 362 6.96 -16.42 2.96
C PHE A 362 6.24 -16.85 1.67
N GLN A 363 5.28 -16.08 1.17
CA GLN A 363 4.38 -16.50 0.08
C GLN A 363 5.09 -17.04 -1.17
N HIS A 364 6.24 -16.47 -1.56
CA HIS A 364 6.97 -16.89 -2.77
C HIS A 364 8.12 -17.86 -2.49
N SER A 365 8.59 -17.94 -1.24
CA SER A 365 9.75 -18.76 -0.86
C SER A 365 9.36 -20.11 -0.26
N ALA A 366 8.17 -20.21 0.34
CA ALA A 366 7.64 -21.42 0.95
C ALA A 366 7.65 -22.61 -0.02
N ALA A 367 7.30 -22.39 -1.29
CA ALA A 367 7.30 -23.42 -2.31
C ALA A 367 8.67 -24.06 -2.54
N ARG A 368 9.74 -23.25 -2.62
CA ARG A 368 11.11 -23.76 -2.83
C ARG A 368 11.57 -24.61 -1.65
N MET A 369 11.36 -24.12 -0.43
CA MET A 369 11.72 -24.82 0.81
C MET A 369 10.91 -26.12 1.00
N PHE A 370 9.63 -26.09 0.62
CA PHE A 370 8.76 -27.26 0.61
C PHE A 370 9.24 -28.30 -0.40
N ILE A 371 9.48 -27.92 -1.65
CA ILE A 371 9.97 -28.83 -2.70
C ILE A 371 11.29 -29.48 -2.30
N GLN A 372 12.23 -28.73 -1.73
CA GLN A 372 13.49 -29.29 -1.22
C GLN A 372 13.24 -30.37 -0.16
N SER A 373 12.32 -30.11 0.78
CA SER A 373 11.97 -31.07 1.84
C SER A 373 11.25 -32.30 1.27
N CYS A 374 10.27 -32.11 0.38
CA CYS A 374 9.59 -33.19 -0.32
C CYS A 374 10.55 -34.05 -1.13
N HIS A 375 11.45 -33.44 -1.90
CA HIS A 375 12.45 -34.16 -2.69
C HIS A 375 13.36 -35.01 -1.80
N TYR A 376 13.80 -34.47 -0.65
CA TYR A 376 14.60 -35.21 0.31
C TYR A 376 13.88 -36.48 0.81
N PHE A 377 12.64 -36.36 1.30
CA PHE A 377 11.88 -37.52 1.78
C PHE A 377 11.51 -38.48 0.65
N ALA A 378 11.16 -37.96 -0.53
CA ALA A 378 10.84 -38.77 -1.70
C ALA A 378 12.00 -39.67 -2.14
N MET A 379 13.24 -39.20 -1.99
CA MET A 379 14.44 -40.01 -2.25
C MET A 379 14.69 -41.04 -1.15
N GLN A 380 14.49 -40.68 0.12
CA GLN A 380 14.76 -41.57 1.26
C GLN A 380 13.77 -42.73 1.35
N GLU A 381 12.49 -42.46 1.10
CA GLU A 381 11.40 -43.43 1.25
C GLU A 381 10.90 -43.96 -0.10
N ALA A 382 11.64 -43.69 -1.18
CA ALA A 382 11.35 -44.18 -2.53
C ALA A 382 9.91 -43.88 -3.02
N TRP A 383 9.39 -42.67 -2.78
CA TRP A 383 8.00 -42.30 -3.09
C TRP A 383 7.61 -42.53 -4.56
N PHE A 384 8.56 -42.40 -5.49
CA PHE A 384 8.31 -42.61 -6.91
C PHE A 384 7.96 -44.07 -7.28
N LYS A 385 8.29 -45.02 -6.41
CA LYS A 385 7.95 -46.45 -6.53
C LYS A 385 6.79 -46.86 -5.61
N HIS A 386 6.24 -45.92 -4.85
CA HIS A 386 5.19 -46.19 -3.87
C HIS A 386 3.88 -46.58 -4.57
N GLU A 387 3.13 -47.53 -4.00
CA GLU A 387 1.91 -48.09 -4.61
C GLU A 387 0.85 -47.02 -4.86
N ASN A 388 0.73 -46.04 -3.97
CA ASN A 388 -0.21 -44.91 -4.10
C ASN A 388 0.22 -43.82 -5.08
N ASN A 389 1.39 -43.93 -5.74
CA ASN A 389 1.85 -42.94 -6.71
C ASN A 389 1.46 -43.33 -8.15
N TYR A 390 0.29 -42.86 -8.57
CA TYR A 390 -0.24 -43.10 -9.92
C TYR A 390 0.01 -41.96 -10.91
N THR A 391 0.62 -40.85 -10.47
CA THR A 391 0.55 -39.58 -11.23
C THR A 391 1.89 -39.05 -11.69
N VAL A 392 3.00 -39.33 -10.98
CA VAL A 392 4.27 -38.66 -11.26
C VAL A 392 5.48 -39.59 -11.25
N ILE A 393 6.52 -39.23 -12.01
CA ILE A 393 7.85 -39.86 -11.95
C ILE A 393 8.96 -38.80 -11.89
N LEU A 394 10.16 -39.19 -11.46
CA LEU A 394 11.29 -38.28 -11.43
C LEU A 394 11.92 -38.13 -12.82
N LYS A 395 12.05 -36.88 -13.30
CA LYS A 395 12.69 -36.54 -14.57
C LYS A 395 14.15 -37.04 -14.58
N GLY A 396 14.53 -37.77 -15.62
CA GLY A 396 15.84 -38.41 -15.77
C GLY A 396 15.86 -39.91 -15.50
N GLN A 397 14.76 -40.50 -15.04
CA GLN A 397 14.58 -41.95 -15.00
C GLN A 397 14.09 -42.47 -16.36
N ARG A 398 14.47 -43.71 -16.74
CA ARG A 398 14.00 -44.36 -17.98
C ARG A 398 12.49 -44.57 -17.90
N GLN A 399 11.74 -43.76 -18.61
CA GLN A 399 10.29 -43.83 -18.71
C GLN A 399 9.93 -44.76 -19.87
N SER A 400 9.13 -45.80 -19.63
CA SER A 400 8.60 -46.65 -20.69
C SER A 400 7.59 -45.87 -21.52
N ILE A 401 7.42 -46.24 -22.80
CA ILE A 401 6.47 -45.59 -23.72
C ILE A 401 5.02 -45.65 -23.18
N ASP A 402 4.71 -46.68 -22.38
CA ASP A 402 3.38 -46.90 -21.78
C ASP A 402 3.18 -46.17 -20.43
N ASP A 403 4.19 -45.49 -19.89
CA ASP A 403 4.09 -44.80 -18.59
C ASP A 403 3.51 -43.39 -18.78
N GLN A 404 2.19 -43.25 -18.57
CA GLN A 404 1.44 -42.00 -18.71
C GLN A 404 1.66 -40.99 -17.57
N ARG A 405 2.54 -41.30 -16.59
CA ARG A 405 2.82 -40.40 -15.45
C ARG A 405 3.61 -39.15 -15.87
N ILE A 406 3.39 -38.06 -15.15
CA ILE A 406 4.04 -36.77 -15.42
C ILE A 406 5.47 -36.78 -14.88
N ALA A 407 6.45 -36.44 -15.72
CA ALA A 407 7.84 -36.30 -15.29
C ALA A 407 8.10 -34.96 -14.60
N ILE A 408 8.43 -35.02 -13.30
CA ILE A 408 8.65 -33.84 -12.46
C ILE A 408 10.11 -33.68 -12.05
N SER A 409 10.51 -32.44 -11.81
CA SER A 409 11.83 -32.07 -11.26
C SER A 409 11.65 -31.25 -9.99
N PRO A 410 12.67 -31.10 -9.12
CA PRO A 410 12.57 -30.28 -7.89
C PRO A 410 12.56 -28.78 -8.23
N SER A 411 11.46 -28.32 -8.85
CA SER A 411 11.25 -26.95 -9.34
C SER A 411 9.85 -26.48 -9.00
N ILE A 412 9.70 -25.17 -8.77
CA ILE A 412 8.42 -24.51 -8.45
C ILE A 412 7.37 -24.70 -9.54
N LEU A 413 7.79 -24.95 -10.78
CA LEU A 413 6.90 -25.24 -11.91
C LEU A 413 6.06 -26.51 -11.70
N TYR A 414 6.54 -27.44 -10.87
CA TYR A 414 5.86 -28.70 -10.57
C TYR A 414 5.26 -28.71 -9.16
N LEU A 415 4.99 -27.54 -8.58
CA LEU A 415 4.57 -27.43 -7.18
C LEU A 415 3.28 -28.22 -6.90
N ASP A 416 2.29 -28.10 -7.77
CA ASP A 416 1.02 -28.81 -7.63
C ASP A 416 1.20 -30.33 -7.73
N GLU A 417 2.12 -30.79 -8.58
CA GLU A 417 2.47 -32.20 -8.70
C GLU A 417 3.21 -32.70 -7.45
N TRP A 418 4.10 -31.90 -6.87
CA TRP A 418 4.77 -32.21 -5.60
C TRP A 418 3.78 -32.27 -4.44
N MET A 419 2.84 -31.32 -4.36
CA MET A 419 1.76 -31.34 -3.37
C MET A 419 0.87 -32.58 -3.53
N ALA A 420 0.49 -32.91 -4.77
CA ALA A 420 -0.33 -34.10 -5.06
C ALA A 420 0.40 -35.41 -4.74
N LEU A 421 1.70 -35.52 -5.07
CA LEU A 421 2.52 -36.68 -4.73
C LEU A 421 2.59 -36.87 -3.22
N MET A 422 2.92 -35.79 -2.49
CA MET A 422 3.01 -35.82 -1.04
C MET A 422 1.67 -36.23 -0.43
N ARG A 423 0.55 -35.65 -0.90
CA ARG A 423 -0.78 -36.04 -0.47
C ARG A 423 -1.09 -37.50 -0.71
N ASN A 424 -0.75 -38.05 -1.87
CA ASN A 424 -1.10 -39.42 -2.23
C ASN A 424 -0.27 -40.44 -1.44
N VAL A 425 1.01 -40.15 -1.19
CA VAL A 425 1.91 -41.03 -0.43
C VAL A 425 1.69 -40.90 1.08
N ALA A 426 1.58 -39.67 1.60
CA ALA A 426 1.47 -39.39 3.03
C ALA A 426 0.01 -39.30 3.55
N LYS A 427 -1.00 -39.63 2.73
CA LYS A 427 -2.44 -39.36 2.99
C LYS A 427 -2.93 -39.79 4.37
N THR A 428 -2.37 -40.86 4.91
CA THR A 428 -2.77 -41.47 6.19
C THR A 428 -1.75 -41.24 7.32
N ASP A 429 -0.66 -40.54 7.05
CA ASP A 429 0.42 -40.31 8.00
C ASP A 429 0.61 -38.81 8.30
N ASP A 430 -0.17 -38.33 9.28
CA ASP A 430 -0.05 -36.97 9.81
C ASP A 430 1.35 -36.67 10.38
N GLN A 431 2.08 -37.69 10.83
CA GLN A 431 3.44 -37.49 11.31
C GLN A 431 4.38 -37.18 10.15
N MET A 432 4.30 -37.93 9.05
CA MET A 432 5.08 -37.70 7.84
C MET A 432 4.82 -36.30 7.26
N VAL A 433 3.55 -35.90 7.15
CA VAL A 433 3.18 -34.54 6.72
C VAL A 433 3.83 -33.49 7.62
N LYS A 434 3.77 -33.67 8.93
CA LYS A 434 4.42 -32.77 9.89
C LYS A 434 5.94 -32.72 9.71
N HIS A 435 6.61 -33.86 9.47
CA HIS A 435 8.06 -33.92 9.26
C HIS A 435 8.50 -33.15 8.00
N ILE A 436 7.71 -33.20 6.94
CA ILE A 436 7.98 -32.45 5.70
C ILE A 436 7.90 -30.95 5.94
N TYR A 437 6.86 -30.50 6.67
CA TYR A 437 6.64 -29.08 6.94
C TYR A 437 7.47 -28.52 8.11
N VAL A 438 8.02 -29.35 8.99
CA VAL A 438 8.60 -28.91 10.28
C VAL A 438 9.66 -27.82 10.14
N ARG A 439 10.47 -27.89 9.08
CA ARG A 439 11.56 -26.94 8.83
C ARG A 439 11.02 -25.57 8.47
N LEU A 440 10.06 -25.55 7.54
CA LEU A 440 9.37 -24.32 7.12
C LEU A 440 8.57 -23.73 8.29
N SER A 441 7.79 -24.54 9.00
CA SER A 441 7.01 -24.11 10.17
C SER A 441 7.88 -23.51 11.27
N ARG A 442 9.07 -24.09 11.57
CA ARG A 442 9.99 -23.55 12.59
C ARG A 442 10.54 -22.18 12.21
N VAL A 443 10.88 -21.96 10.94
CA VAL A 443 11.40 -20.67 10.50
C VAL A 443 10.28 -19.61 10.42
N MET A 444 9.10 -19.98 9.93
CA MET A 444 7.91 -19.10 9.98
C MET A 444 7.56 -18.73 11.43
N GLN A 445 7.62 -19.69 12.36
CA GLN A 445 7.41 -19.43 13.79
C GLN A 445 8.47 -18.48 14.36
N ALA A 446 9.75 -18.66 14.02
CA ALA A 446 10.82 -17.78 14.49
C ALA A 446 10.63 -16.33 14.02
N TYR A 447 10.21 -16.13 12.76
CA TYR A 447 9.82 -14.82 12.23
C TYR A 447 8.63 -14.23 12.97
N MET A 448 7.54 -15.00 13.09
CA MET A 448 6.30 -14.58 13.75
C MET A 448 6.52 -14.19 15.21
N LEU A 449 7.29 -14.99 15.97
CA LEU A 449 7.66 -14.69 17.36
C LEU A 449 8.55 -13.45 17.48
N HIS A 450 9.43 -13.22 16.51
CA HIS A 450 10.23 -12.01 16.48
C HIS A 450 9.37 -10.76 16.25
N LEU A 451 8.45 -10.80 15.27
CA LEU A 451 7.47 -9.73 15.05
C LEU A 451 6.64 -9.48 16.31
N TYR A 452 6.08 -10.53 16.90
CA TYR A 452 5.31 -10.44 18.15
C TYR A 452 6.11 -9.75 19.27
N LYS A 453 7.39 -10.11 19.42
CA LYS A 453 8.26 -9.49 20.43
C LYS A 453 8.51 -8.01 20.20
N ILE A 454 8.77 -7.60 18.95
CA ILE A 454 9.07 -6.19 18.65
C ILE A 454 7.82 -5.31 18.66
N THR A 455 6.63 -5.88 18.41
CA THR A 455 5.36 -5.14 18.42
C THR A 455 4.64 -5.18 19.76
N GLN A 456 5.14 -5.90 20.77
CA GLN A 456 4.45 -6.10 22.05
C GLN A 456 4.12 -4.78 22.78
N ALA A 457 4.95 -3.74 22.60
CA ALA A 457 4.75 -2.43 23.21
C ALA A 457 3.94 -1.45 22.34
N LEU A 458 3.52 -1.86 21.14
CA LEU A 458 2.73 -1.01 20.25
C LEU A 458 1.26 -1.00 20.68
N PRO A 459 0.59 0.18 20.68
CA PRO A 459 -0.85 0.28 20.78
C PRO A 459 -1.57 -0.51 19.67
N ASP A 460 -2.75 -1.05 19.97
CA ASP A 460 -3.56 -1.84 19.01
C ASP A 460 -3.90 -1.06 17.74
N ASP A 461 -4.22 0.24 17.84
CA ASP A 461 -4.47 1.11 16.69
C ASP A 461 -3.28 1.18 15.72
N LEU A 462 -2.05 1.04 16.23
CA LEU A 462 -0.82 1.05 15.43
C LEU A 462 -0.51 -0.32 14.80
N MET A 463 -1.18 -1.40 15.25
CA MET A 463 -0.96 -2.74 14.71
C MET A 463 -1.40 -2.87 13.24
N GLY A 464 -2.38 -2.08 12.79
CA GLY A 464 -2.76 -1.98 11.37
C GLY A 464 -1.67 -1.40 10.48
N TYR A 465 -0.69 -0.71 11.08
CA TYR A 465 0.37 0.03 10.37
C TYR A 465 1.75 -0.62 10.45
N ILE A 466 1.87 -1.86 10.94
CA ILE A 466 3.19 -2.51 11.03
C ILE A 466 3.82 -2.78 9.66
N ARG A 467 3.01 -2.85 8.60
CA ARG A 467 3.48 -3.10 7.23
C ARG A 467 3.86 -1.80 6.53
N PRO A 468 4.99 -1.74 5.79
CA PRO A 468 5.42 -0.52 5.13
C PRO A 468 4.40 0.12 4.19
N GLU A 469 3.58 -0.70 3.52
CA GLU A 469 2.60 -0.24 2.54
C GLU A 469 1.46 0.56 3.18
N THR A 470 1.09 0.25 4.42
CA THR A 470 -0.04 0.91 5.12
C THR A 470 0.35 2.25 5.72
N HIS A 471 1.64 2.63 5.72
CA HIS A 471 2.09 3.96 6.15
C HIS A 471 1.60 5.10 5.24
N GLN A 472 1.08 4.78 4.03
CA GLN A 472 0.52 5.76 3.11
C GLN A 472 -0.95 6.10 3.40
N ASN A 473 -1.58 5.36 4.32
CA ASN A 473 -2.98 5.56 4.66
C ASN A 473 -3.19 6.92 5.35
N ARG A 474 -4.33 7.55 5.07
CA ARG A 474 -4.78 8.87 5.57
C ARG A 474 -4.57 9.02 7.07
N ASP A 475 -5.06 8.07 7.85
CA ASP A 475 -5.12 8.18 9.31
C ASP A 475 -3.80 7.85 10.03
N PHE A 476 -2.79 7.32 9.33
CA PHE A 476 -1.56 6.84 9.96
C PHE A 476 -0.86 7.93 10.79
N TYR A 477 -0.70 9.13 10.22
CA TYR A 477 -0.07 10.25 10.93
C TYR A 477 -0.91 10.75 12.09
N THR A 478 -2.24 10.78 11.95
CA THR A 478 -3.17 11.15 13.01
C THR A 478 -3.08 10.17 14.19
N VAL A 479 -2.99 8.87 13.91
CA VAL A 479 -2.81 7.83 14.94
C VAL A 479 -1.45 7.98 15.62
N LEU A 480 -0.36 8.20 14.88
CA LEU A 480 0.96 8.45 15.47
C LEU A 480 0.96 9.67 16.41
N GLN A 481 0.31 10.77 16.00
CA GLN A 481 0.16 11.98 16.82
C GLN A 481 -0.64 11.73 18.09
N ARG A 482 -1.73 10.96 18.00
CA ARG A 482 -2.56 10.57 19.17
C ARG A 482 -1.72 9.87 20.25
N TYR A 483 -0.80 9.01 19.84
CA TYR A 483 0.10 8.28 20.74
C TYR A 483 1.45 8.99 20.99
N LYS A 484 1.63 10.23 20.51
CA LYS A 484 2.86 11.03 20.64
C LYS A 484 4.12 10.29 20.17
N MET A 485 4.00 9.46 19.13
CA MET A 485 5.10 8.69 18.57
C MET A 485 5.63 9.34 17.29
N GLN A 486 6.95 9.52 17.20
CA GLN A 486 7.58 10.04 15.98
C GLN A 486 7.68 8.96 14.90
N LEU A 487 7.60 9.36 13.62
CA LEU A 487 7.65 8.44 12.48
C LEU A 487 8.93 7.58 12.48
N ASP A 488 10.08 8.20 12.71
CA ASP A 488 11.36 7.49 12.73
C ASP A 488 11.46 6.52 13.90
N GLN A 489 10.86 6.86 15.05
CA GLN A 489 10.80 5.98 16.21
C GLN A 489 9.98 4.72 15.89
N PHE A 490 8.81 4.88 15.27
CA PHE A 490 7.98 3.76 14.84
C PHE A 490 8.72 2.86 13.83
N ARG A 491 9.29 3.45 12.77
CA ARG A 491 10.01 2.70 11.73
C ARG A 491 11.22 1.95 12.27
N GLN A 492 11.93 2.52 13.25
CA GLN A 492 13.13 1.89 13.84
C GLN A 492 12.87 0.56 14.52
N ILE A 493 11.64 0.30 14.99
CA ILE A 493 11.24 -0.97 15.64
C ILE A 493 11.43 -2.16 14.68
N PHE A 494 11.21 -1.94 13.38
CA PHE A 494 11.19 -3.00 12.37
C PHE A 494 12.54 -3.21 11.67
N TYR A 495 13.64 -2.61 12.17
CA TYR A 495 14.97 -2.82 11.59
C TYR A 495 15.79 -3.84 12.36
N LEU A 496 16.37 -4.79 11.62
CA LEU A 496 17.40 -5.69 12.10
C LEU A 496 18.76 -5.00 11.97
N ARG A 497 19.61 -5.13 12.99
CA ARG A 497 20.95 -4.52 13.03
C ARG A 497 22.00 -5.53 13.45
N HIS A 498 23.03 -5.71 12.63
CA HIS A 498 24.21 -6.49 12.98
C HIS A 498 25.42 -5.96 12.22
N ARG A 499 26.52 -5.66 12.93
CA ARG A 499 27.70 -4.98 12.36
C ARG A 499 27.29 -3.67 11.66
N TYR A 500 27.61 -3.53 10.38
CA TYR A 500 27.28 -2.37 9.55
C TYR A 500 25.97 -2.55 8.75
N THR A 501 25.34 -3.73 8.87
CA THR A 501 24.15 -4.09 8.11
C THR A 501 22.88 -3.68 8.85
N ARG A 502 22.08 -2.83 8.21
CA ARG A 502 20.75 -2.41 8.66
C ARG A 502 19.73 -2.75 7.59
N VAL A 503 18.78 -3.62 7.91
CA VAL A 503 17.80 -4.14 6.96
C VAL A 503 16.42 -4.19 7.61
N SER A 504 15.35 -3.92 6.86
CA SER A 504 13.99 -4.06 7.37
C SER A 504 13.68 -5.53 7.62
N VAL A 505 12.95 -5.84 8.69
CA VAL A 505 12.48 -7.20 8.98
C VAL A 505 11.58 -7.74 7.87
N PHE A 506 10.96 -6.87 7.08
CA PHE A 506 10.09 -7.21 5.95
C PHE A 506 10.85 -7.45 4.63
N ASP A 507 12.14 -7.11 4.56
CA ASP A 507 12.94 -7.26 3.34
C ASP A 507 13.32 -8.73 3.09
N ALA A 508 13.58 -9.06 1.83
CA ALA A 508 13.97 -10.39 1.36
C ALA A 508 15.26 -10.97 1.99
N TYR A 509 16.04 -10.17 2.71
CA TYR A 509 17.44 -10.45 3.03
C TYR A 509 17.67 -11.80 3.72
N VAL A 510 16.91 -12.10 4.78
CA VAL A 510 17.00 -13.41 5.46
C VAL A 510 16.34 -14.50 4.62
N ARG A 511 15.27 -14.18 3.90
CA ARG A 511 14.52 -15.14 3.06
C ARG A 511 15.39 -15.73 1.96
N ASP A 512 16.25 -14.92 1.35
CA ASP A 512 17.13 -15.38 0.28
C ASP A 512 18.17 -16.38 0.80
N TYR A 513 18.71 -16.13 1.99
CA TYR A 513 19.61 -17.07 2.70
C TYR A 513 18.93 -18.40 3.05
N LEU A 514 17.63 -18.38 3.40
CA LEU A 514 16.95 -19.59 3.89
C LEU A 514 16.93 -20.73 2.86
N VAL A 515 16.93 -20.45 1.55
CA VAL A 515 16.93 -21.51 0.53
C VAL A 515 18.23 -22.31 0.56
N ASP A 516 19.36 -21.65 0.78
CA ASP A 516 20.67 -22.28 0.92
C ASP A 516 20.82 -22.94 2.29
N TYR A 517 20.36 -22.27 3.36
CA TYR A 517 20.30 -22.86 4.69
C TYR A 517 19.55 -24.20 4.68
N PHE A 518 18.47 -24.31 3.90
CA PHE A 518 17.72 -25.55 3.77
C PHE A 518 18.43 -26.62 2.91
N THR A 519 19.42 -26.27 2.12
CA THR A 519 20.23 -27.25 1.41
C THR A 519 21.22 -27.91 2.38
N ASP A 520 21.85 -27.11 3.24
CA ASP A 520 22.90 -27.58 4.14
C ASP A 520 22.37 -28.22 5.44
N ASN A 521 21.22 -27.73 5.94
CA ASN A 521 20.73 -28.11 7.28
C ASN A 521 19.50 -29.01 7.22
N LYS A 522 19.72 -30.34 7.31
CA LYS A 522 18.63 -31.33 7.29
C LYS A 522 17.62 -31.16 8.44
N ILE A 523 18.06 -30.63 9.59
CA ILE A 523 17.21 -30.42 10.77
C ILE A 523 17.34 -28.96 11.23
N VAL A 524 16.21 -28.28 11.39
CA VAL A 524 16.15 -26.91 11.94
C VAL A 524 15.81 -27.00 13.42
N PRO A 525 16.62 -26.53 14.39
CA PRO A 525 16.30 -26.69 15.81
C PRO A 525 15.06 -25.90 16.25
N LYS A 526 14.39 -26.34 17.32
CA LYS A 526 13.24 -25.61 17.90
C LYS A 526 13.64 -24.27 18.52
N SER A 527 14.89 -24.13 18.96
CA SER A 527 15.46 -22.92 19.56
C SER A 527 15.92 -21.87 18.54
N ILE A 528 15.63 -22.09 17.25
CA ILE A 528 16.02 -21.14 16.21
C ILE A 528 15.33 -19.79 16.43
N THR A 529 16.09 -18.71 16.28
CA THR A 529 15.58 -17.34 16.41
C THR A 529 15.77 -16.59 15.11
N TRP A 530 14.90 -15.63 14.84
CA TRP A 530 15.01 -14.79 13.64
C TRP A 530 16.31 -13.98 13.63
N MET A 531 16.74 -13.46 14.78
CA MET A 531 18.04 -12.76 14.90
C MET A 531 19.23 -13.67 14.63
N GLY A 532 19.18 -14.93 15.06
CA GLY A 532 20.23 -15.92 14.74
C GLY A 532 20.33 -16.17 13.24
N LEU A 533 19.19 -16.38 12.58
CA LEU A 533 19.11 -16.51 11.12
C LEU A 533 19.58 -15.25 10.40
N PHE A 534 19.24 -14.06 10.92
CA PHE A 534 19.72 -12.80 10.36
C PHE A 534 21.24 -12.65 10.46
N HIS A 535 21.85 -12.97 11.60
CA HIS A 535 23.30 -12.94 11.72
C HIS A 535 23.96 -13.88 10.71
N GLN A 536 23.44 -15.10 10.55
CA GLN A 536 23.93 -16.06 9.56
C GLN A 536 23.75 -15.55 8.12
N ALA A 537 22.61 -14.94 7.81
CA ALA A 537 22.35 -14.32 6.52
C ALA A 537 23.36 -13.19 6.22
N VAL A 538 23.73 -12.38 7.21
CA VAL A 538 24.77 -11.35 7.05
C VAL A 538 26.09 -11.98 6.59
N TYR A 539 26.55 -13.04 7.25
CA TYR A 539 27.77 -13.74 6.84
C TYR A 539 27.65 -14.37 5.45
N TRP A 540 26.50 -14.97 5.12
CA TRP A 540 26.27 -15.61 3.83
C TRP A 540 26.27 -14.60 2.67
N HIS A 541 25.57 -13.47 2.82
CA HIS A 541 25.58 -12.39 1.81
C HIS A 541 26.99 -11.81 1.63
N ASP A 542 27.73 -11.62 2.73
CA ASP A 542 29.13 -11.20 2.67
C ASP A 542 30.00 -12.21 1.89
N GLN A 543 29.80 -13.51 2.11
CA GLN A 543 30.53 -14.56 1.39
C GLN A 543 30.19 -14.57 -0.10
N ILE A 544 28.90 -14.52 -0.48
CA ILE A 544 28.48 -14.48 -1.89
C ILE A 544 29.05 -13.25 -2.59
N GLN A 545 28.94 -12.07 -1.98
CA GLN A 545 29.50 -10.85 -2.57
C GLN A 545 31.02 -10.97 -2.77
N THR A 546 31.73 -11.59 -1.82
CA THR A 546 33.17 -11.87 -1.97
C THR A 546 33.42 -12.78 -3.17
N GLN A 547 32.67 -13.88 -3.28
CA GLN A 547 32.82 -14.84 -4.37
C GLN A 547 32.48 -14.23 -5.73
N GLU A 548 31.44 -13.40 -5.81
CA GLU A 548 31.07 -12.70 -7.04
C GLU A 548 32.17 -11.73 -7.48
N ILE A 549 32.68 -10.90 -6.55
CA ILE A 549 33.79 -9.98 -6.82
C ILE A 549 35.02 -10.80 -7.27
N MET A 550 35.37 -11.85 -6.54
CA MET A 550 36.47 -12.76 -6.91
C MET A 550 36.26 -13.38 -8.29
N SER A 551 35.04 -13.79 -8.64
CA SER A 551 34.74 -14.40 -9.95
C SER A 551 34.86 -13.39 -11.10
N LYS A 552 34.40 -12.14 -10.90
CA LYS A 552 34.53 -11.04 -11.86
C LYS A 552 36.00 -10.70 -12.08
N LEU A 553 36.76 -10.60 -11.00
CA LEU A 553 38.19 -10.33 -11.04
C LEU A 553 38.93 -11.51 -11.71
N LYS A 554 38.68 -12.77 -11.33
CA LYS A 554 39.30 -13.94 -11.99
C LYS A 554 38.96 -14.10 -13.48
N LYS A 555 37.81 -13.61 -13.94
CA LYS A 555 37.48 -13.58 -15.38
C LYS A 555 38.29 -12.54 -16.14
N ASN A 556 38.66 -11.45 -15.49
CA ASN A 556 39.41 -10.34 -16.07
C ASN A 556 40.93 -10.50 -15.88
N PHE A 557 41.38 -11.32 -14.91
CA PHE A 557 42.78 -11.45 -14.51
C PHE A 557 43.24 -12.90 -14.42
N ALA A 558 44.37 -13.22 -15.05
CA ALA A 558 44.96 -14.57 -15.04
C ALA A 558 45.67 -14.95 -13.72
N LEU A 559 46.01 -13.98 -12.87
CA LEU A 559 46.76 -14.19 -11.63
C LEU A 559 45.96 -13.66 -10.42
N ALA A 560 45.77 -14.51 -9.41
CA ALA A 560 45.10 -14.16 -8.14
C ALA A 560 46.04 -13.57 -7.08
N VAL A 561 47.35 -13.59 -7.33
CA VAL A 561 48.42 -13.11 -6.46
C VAL A 561 49.42 -12.35 -7.34
N TRP A 562 49.71 -11.10 -7.01
CA TRP A 562 50.77 -10.32 -7.65
C TRP A 562 52.04 -10.33 -6.82
N GLN A 563 53.18 -10.04 -7.45
CA GLN A 563 54.45 -9.95 -6.75
C GLN A 563 54.47 -8.64 -5.94
N PRO A 564 54.52 -8.70 -4.59
CA PRO A 564 54.54 -7.50 -3.77
C PRO A 564 55.82 -6.70 -4.01
N ILE A 565 55.72 -5.38 -3.92
CA ILE A 565 56.88 -4.48 -3.98
C ILE A 565 57.69 -4.58 -2.68
N THR A 566 57.02 -4.83 -1.56
CA THR A 566 57.65 -4.98 -0.26
C THR A 566 58.06 -6.43 0.01
N LEU A 567 59.31 -6.61 0.45
CA LEU A 567 59.84 -7.92 0.88
C LEU A 567 59.29 -8.36 2.25
N ARG A 568 58.76 -7.42 3.05
CA ARG A 568 58.21 -7.68 4.40
C ARG A 568 56.72 -7.43 4.40
N LYS A 569 55.94 -8.41 4.89
CA LYS A 569 54.47 -8.31 5.01
C LYS A 569 53.99 -7.12 5.84
N LYS A 570 54.73 -6.70 6.86
CA LYS A 570 54.40 -5.55 7.71
C LYS A 570 55.64 -4.71 7.94
N ILE A 571 55.53 -3.41 7.72
CA ILE A 571 56.60 -2.42 7.91
C ILE A 571 56.18 -1.45 9.01
N GLN A 572 57.02 -1.29 10.01
CA GLN A 572 56.84 -0.29 11.07
C GLN A 572 57.60 0.98 10.71
N PHE A 573 56.91 2.12 10.71
CA PHE A 573 57.48 3.43 10.39
C PHE A 573 56.78 4.52 11.19
N LEU A 574 57.53 5.28 11.99
CA LEU A 574 57.03 6.40 12.82
C LEU A 574 55.76 6.05 13.64
N ASP A 575 55.77 4.92 14.35
CA ASP A 575 54.63 4.40 15.15
C ASP A 575 53.39 3.95 14.35
N TRP A 576 53.52 3.85 13.03
CA TRP A 576 52.52 3.28 12.12
C TRP A 576 52.97 1.95 11.51
N CYS A 577 52.01 1.05 11.31
CA CYS A 577 52.20 -0.22 10.64
C CYS A 577 51.58 -0.17 9.24
N PHE A 578 52.40 -0.45 8.23
CA PHE A 578 52.02 -0.54 6.82
C PHE A 578 52.06 -2.00 6.37
N GLU A 579 50.96 -2.50 5.82
CA GLU A 579 50.83 -3.83 5.23
C GLU A 579 50.44 -3.68 3.76
N GLU A 580 51.27 -4.15 2.83
CA GLU A 580 50.93 -4.12 1.40
C GLU A 580 49.80 -5.09 1.13
N LEU A 581 48.77 -4.61 0.44
CA LEU A 581 47.67 -5.45 -0.02
C LEU A 581 48.18 -6.17 -1.28
N ALA A 582 48.72 -7.37 -1.08
CA ALA A 582 49.42 -8.16 -2.11
C ALA A 582 48.56 -9.31 -2.69
N ASP A 583 47.34 -9.48 -2.18
CA ASP A 583 46.41 -10.50 -2.62
C ASP A 583 44.99 -9.95 -2.75
N LEU A 584 44.23 -10.59 -3.64
CA LEU A 584 42.90 -10.15 -4.02
C LEU A 584 41.88 -10.27 -2.87
N GLU A 585 42.02 -11.29 -2.01
CA GLU A 585 41.13 -11.51 -0.87
C GLU A 585 41.29 -10.39 0.17
N ARG A 586 42.54 -9.97 0.43
CA ARG A 586 42.90 -8.89 1.34
C ARG A 586 42.44 -7.54 0.83
N ILE A 587 42.52 -7.27 -0.47
CA ILE A 587 41.95 -6.05 -1.07
C ILE A 587 40.43 -6.00 -0.90
N ILE A 588 39.73 -7.13 -1.07
CA ILE A 588 38.29 -7.20 -0.88
C ILE A 588 37.95 -7.03 0.61
N GLU A 589 38.68 -7.68 1.51
CA GLU A 589 38.52 -7.54 2.96
C GLU A 589 38.72 -6.09 3.40
N GLU A 590 39.78 -5.42 2.92
CA GLU A 590 40.06 -4.02 3.20
C GLU A 590 38.95 -3.12 2.68
N SER A 591 38.49 -3.35 1.43
CA SER A 591 37.37 -2.61 0.82
C SER A 591 36.08 -2.72 1.59
N LYS A 592 35.82 -3.89 2.18
CA LYS A 592 34.66 -4.10 3.05
C LYS A 592 34.82 -3.43 4.40
N ARG A 593 35.98 -3.61 5.06
CA ARG A 593 36.25 -3.04 6.38
C ARG A 593 36.20 -1.52 6.35
N CYS A 594 36.81 -0.93 5.35
CA CYS A 594 36.95 0.51 5.19
C CYS A 594 35.86 1.11 4.28
N HIS A 595 34.89 0.32 3.79
CA HIS A 595 33.76 0.80 2.99
C HIS A 595 34.17 1.68 1.79
N HIS A 596 35.24 1.30 1.10
CA HIS A 596 35.78 2.03 -0.06
C HIS A 596 35.79 1.16 -1.32
N CYS A 597 35.88 1.80 -2.48
CA CYS A 597 35.78 1.13 -3.78
C CYS A 597 37.10 0.55 -4.32
N LEU A 598 38.16 0.42 -3.49
CA LEU A 598 39.48 -0.08 -3.92
C LEU A 598 39.40 -1.37 -4.76
N ALA A 599 38.68 -2.39 -4.28
CA ALA A 599 38.50 -3.65 -4.99
C ALA A 599 37.75 -3.54 -6.34
N ALA A 600 36.90 -2.51 -6.51
CA ALA A 600 36.11 -2.32 -7.72
C ALA A 600 36.79 -1.38 -8.73
N SER A 601 37.47 -0.34 -8.26
CA SER A 601 38.00 0.75 -9.09
C SER A 601 39.48 0.60 -9.42
N TYR A 602 40.28 0.01 -8.52
CA TYR A 602 41.74 0.00 -8.64
C TYR A 602 42.33 -1.41 -8.80
N ALA A 603 41.52 -2.47 -8.70
CA ALA A 603 42.00 -3.84 -8.83
C ALA A 603 42.73 -4.12 -10.15
N GLN A 604 42.29 -3.53 -11.28
CA GLN A 604 42.98 -3.65 -12.57
C GLN A 604 44.39 -3.06 -12.52
N GLN A 605 44.51 -1.81 -12.07
CA GLN A 605 45.79 -1.13 -12.00
C GLN A 605 46.75 -1.79 -11.00
N ILE A 606 46.22 -2.41 -9.94
CA ILE A 606 47.02 -3.19 -8.99
C ILE A 606 47.55 -4.48 -9.64
N VAL A 607 46.71 -5.21 -10.37
CA VAL A 607 47.12 -6.44 -11.06
C VAL A 607 48.13 -6.16 -12.18
N ASP A 608 47.95 -5.06 -12.91
CA ASP A 608 48.85 -4.63 -13.99
C ASP A 608 50.18 -4.07 -13.45
N GLY A 609 50.32 -3.94 -12.13
CA GLY A 609 51.53 -3.41 -11.48
C GLY A 609 51.68 -1.88 -11.60
N GLU A 610 50.59 -1.16 -11.92
CA GLU A 610 50.55 0.30 -12.05
C GLU A 610 50.12 1.01 -10.76
N TYR A 611 49.57 0.26 -9.80
CA TYR A 611 49.06 0.80 -8.53
C TYR A 611 49.36 -0.15 -7.37
N VAL A 612 49.59 0.42 -6.19
CA VAL A 612 49.84 -0.33 -4.95
C VAL A 612 49.04 0.28 -3.82
N ALA A 613 48.42 -0.58 -3.02
CA ALA A 613 47.66 -0.17 -1.85
C ALA A 613 48.25 -0.77 -0.57
N PHE A 614 48.23 0.01 0.51
CA PHE A 614 48.69 -0.39 1.83
C PHE A 614 47.59 -0.20 2.87
N HIS A 615 47.43 -1.17 3.78
CA HIS A 615 46.72 -0.97 5.03
C HIS A 615 47.65 -0.25 6.01
N MET A 616 47.29 0.99 6.36
CA MET A 616 48.00 1.82 7.34
C MET A 616 47.24 1.77 8.66
N SER A 617 47.90 1.34 9.73
CA SER A 617 47.29 1.21 11.06
C SER A 617 48.18 1.74 12.18
N SER A 618 47.59 2.39 13.18
CA SER A 618 48.27 2.85 14.39
C SER A 618 47.67 2.16 15.61
N GLN A 619 48.51 1.45 16.37
CA GLN A 619 48.08 0.83 17.63
C GLN A 619 47.87 1.87 18.74
N THR A 620 48.63 2.96 18.70
CA THR A 620 48.56 4.05 19.69
C THR A 620 47.30 4.91 19.49
N LEU A 621 46.92 5.17 18.24
CA LEU A 621 45.74 5.98 17.90
C LEU A 621 44.48 5.15 17.62
N GLN A 622 44.59 3.82 17.53
CA GLN A 622 43.50 2.90 17.15
C GLN A 622 42.83 3.29 15.82
N GLN A 623 43.65 3.76 14.87
CA GLN A 623 43.21 4.22 13.56
C GLN A 623 43.61 3.23 12.46
N HIS A 624 42.75 3.09 11.46
CA HIS A 624 42.95 2.27 10.26
C HIS A 624 42.59 3.08 9.03
N MET A 625 43.47 3.06 8.03
CA MET A 625 43.33 3.79 6.77
C MET A 625 43.90 2.98 5.62
N THR A 626 43.47 3.34 4.41
CA THR A 626 43.96 2.75 3.17
C THR A 626 44.78 3.79 2.42
N LEU A 627 46.07 3.51 2.25
CA LEU A 627 46.99 4.32 1.46
C LEU A 627 47.05 3.76 0.03
N GLY A 628 46.77 4.62 -0.95
CA GLY A 628 46.87 4.32 -2.36
C GLY A 628 48.06 5.04 -3.02
N CYS A 629 48.79 4.33 -3.88
CA CYS A 629 49.98 4.83 -4.56
C CYS A 629 50.02 4.38 -6.01
N TYR A 630 50.37 5.27 -6.94
CA TYR A 630 50.74 4.89 -8.30
C TYR A 630 52.17 4.37 -8.35
N LEU A 631 52.42 3.32 -9.13
CA LEU A 631 53.77 2.88 -9.47
C LEU A 631 54.16 3.45 -10.83
N ARG A 632 55.09 4.41 -10.85
CA ARG A 632 55.60 5.01 -12.09
C ARG A 632 57.12 4.88 -12.14
N GLU A 633 57.63 4.30 -13.22
CA GLU A 633 59.08 4.09 -13.43
C GLU A 633 59.76 3.35 -12.25
N GLY A 634 59.01 2.48 -11.56
CA GLY A 634 59.49 1.74 -10.39
C GLY A 634 59.59 2.56 -9.09
N LYS A 635 58.93 3.72 -9.01
CA LYS A 635 58.78 4.52 -7.79
C LYS A 635 57.30 4.66 -7.43
N LEU A 636 57.01 4.57 -6.14
CA LEU A 636 55.69 4.83 -5.58
C LEU A 636 55.44 6.34 -5.52
N VAL A 637 54.29 6.77 -6.02
CA VAL A 637 53.81 8.15 -6.00
C VAL A 637 52.52 8.17 -5.21
N TYR A 638 52.43 9.04 -4.20
CA TYR A 638 51.23 9.22 -3.39
C TYR A 638 50.02 9.57 -4.27
N ASP A 639 48.91 8.88 -4.05
CA ASP A 639 47.63 9.20 -4.67
C ASP A 639 46.62 9.67 -3.61
N GLN A 640 46.29 8.77 -2.67
CA GLN A 640 45.23 9.02 -1.69
C GLN A 640 45.49 8.31 -0.36
N LEU A 641 44.97 8.90 0.73
CA LEU A 641 44.91 8.28 2.04
C LEU A 641 43.51 8.52 2.64
N GLU A 642 42.80 7.42 2.89
CA GLU A 642 41.39 7.46 3.26
C GLU A 642 41.11 6.65 4.53
N TYR A 643 40.26 7.22 5.40
CA TYR A 643 39.56 6.52 6.46
C TYR A 643 38.39 5.72 5.88
N SER A 644 37.63 5.06 6.76
CA SER A 644 36.39 4.40 6.36
C SER A 644 35.39 5.36 5.70
N ASN A 645 34.63 4.85 4.72
CA ASN A 645 33.65 5.60 3.91
C ASN A 645 34.27 6.72 3.04
N ASN A 646 35.48 6.50 2.49
CA ASN A 646 36.18 7.45 1.61
C ASN A 646 36.43 8.85 2.25
N ARG A 647 36.49 8.93 3.58
CA ARG A 647 36.81 10.19 4.26
C ARG A 647 38.31 10.45 4.17
N LYS A 648 38.72 11.58 3.59
CA LYS A 648 40.14 11.96 3.47
C LYS A 648 40.82 12.13 4.82
N ALA A 649 42.08 11.67 4.91
CA ALA A 649 42.90 11.82 6.11
C ALA A 649 43.37 13.27 6.34
N GLU A 650 43.68 13.61 7.59
CA GLU A 650 44.23 14.92 7.97
C GLU A 650 45.65 15.10 7.42
N ALA A 651 46.04 16.36 7.13
CA ALA A 651 47.32 16.69 6.50
C ALA A 651 48.55 16.11 7.24
N LEU A 652 48.54 16.13 8.57
CA LEU A 652 49.63 15.58 9.40
C LEU A 652 49.83 14.08 9.20
N VAL A 653 48.74 13.33 8.96
CA VAL A 653 48.79 11.88 8.73
C VAL A 653 49.22 11.58 7.29
N VAL A 654 48.78 12.42 6.35
CA VAL A 654 49.24 12.37 4.95
C VAL A 654 50.76 12.60 4.87
N GLU A 655 51.31 13.54 5.65
CA GLU A 655 52.76 13.75 5.72
C GLU A 655 53.53 12.50 6.14
N VAL A 656 53.01 11.73 7.11
CA VAL A 656 53.61 10.45 7.52
C VAL A 656 53.60 9.45 6.37
N ALA A 657 52.49 9.33 5.64
CA ALA A 657 52.39 8.45 4.48
C ALA A 657 53.35 8.86 3.34
N VAL A 658 53.48 10.16 3.07
CA VAL A 658 54.43 10.68 2.06
C VAL A 658 55.89 10.42 2.47
N GLN A 659 56.22 10.60 3.75
CA GLN A 659 57.54 10.25 4.29
C GLN A 659 57.83 8.76 4.20
N PHE A 660 56.83 7.91 4.49
CA PHE A 660 56.93 6.47 4.30
C PHE A 660 57.21 6.10 2.84
N ILE A 661 56.49 6.70 1.88
CA ILE A 661 56.71 6.48 0.44
C ILE A 661 58.11 6.89 0.02
N ALA A 662 58.58 8.07 0.45
CA ALA A 662 59.92 8.55 0.14
C ALA A 662 61.01 7.61 0.70
N TRP A 663 60.83 7.16 1.95
CA TRP A 663 61.70 6.18 2.58
C TRP A 663 61.68 4.84 1.82
N LEU A 664 60.50 4.31 1.49
CA LEU A 664 60.36 3.02 0.79
C LEU A 664 60.99 3.08 -0.61
N ASN A 665 60.79 4.16 -1.35
CA ASN A 665 61.45 4.40 -2.64
C ASN A 665 62.98 4.42 -2.53
N SER A 666 63.55 4.97 -1.45
CA SER A 666 65.00 4.95 -1.22
C SER A 666 65.52 3.53 -0.98
N GLN A 667 64.74 2.68 -0.32
CA GLN A 667 65.10 1.28 -0.08
C GLN A 667 65.00 0.45 -1.37
N LEU A 668 64.00 0.71 -2.21
CA LEU A 668 63.83 0.04 -3.50
C LEU A 668 64.96 0.38 -4.50
N LEU A 669 65.51 1.59 -4.43
CA LEU A 669 66.69 2.00 -5.21
C LEU A 669 67.98 1.29 -4.80
N LEU A 670 68.09 0.82 -3.55
CA LEU A 670 69.25 0.09 -3.03
C LEU A 670 69.21 -1.42 -3.35
N LEU A 671 68.07 -1.93 -3.81
CA LEU A 671 67.83 -3.34 -4.16
C LEU A 671 67.90 -3.61 -5.67
N LYS A 672 67.97 -2.57 -6.50
CA LYS A 672 68.34 -2.65 -7.93
C LYS A 672 69.85 -2.45 -8.08
#